data_AF-R5LR60-F1
#
_entry.id   AF-R5LR60-F1
#
_cell.length_a   1.000
_cell.length_b   1.000
_cell.length_c   1.000
_cell.angle_alpha   90.00
_cell.angle_beta   90.00
_cell.angle_gamma   90.00
#
_symmetry.space_group_name_H-M   'P 1'
#
loop_
_entity.id
_entity.type
_entity.pdbx_description
1 polymer ?
#
loop_
_entity_poly.entity_id
_entity_poly.type
_entity_poly.pdbx_seq_one_letter_code
_entity_poly.pdbx_strand_id
1 'polypeptide(L)'
;MKRKSKKLNNKGFAISSVLYSLLIMVFLIVMLMMGMMASNRRNTHKLVDQIEEELNRYSLSSTTLEFDASATTVVPQEYIVPTGQSGWYKIELWGASGGSTVSETGVERTGGKGSYTSGIVYLEENEVLYFYIGGTTTTSQGGLNGGGSGGSATGKGGGGSTDVRTVKGTWDQKNSLESRFMVAAGGGGADGLGAGSDGGSGGLIYGNPGKKNIEDNNYTAAGYGKQEGPTIWNILNLSGSTNVKNCNRGYYAGENNNELSGCGRMGEGGSSPISRVNGGGGGSGYFGGGAGTSNKSTLAGSGGGGSSFIAGYGGVKINGPDAVDDSATTTYYTGDKQIIEGRMAGAVNEGNGYAKIELVSQADKTTKPQRKNTILDNVRYIRDCSSGTTASKTTASWIEIQARANGVNLAAGKTATLSGTTTGSTGSLSLITDEDVFADNSYTVTKAESAEVCVTVDLGTAQNLDEVFVLHHFGTPANSMQWKHKLETSTNGSTWKTVKKYGSTDESYISVPEQTSGYRYTAWDVDNNTTEISNGVYYIESSLAPKSRALTAINNNQATTDETGTSGRHVSLSTFKSAEVQKWAITKLSDGYYKIVEIESNNALQIKDSLGQKNTAVNTASAYNDSYDWTKWKIIPLGDGTYRIQAKIGSNYLATINNKFYADSDIQIATQNTTDATFTQRWTFAYALY
;
A
#
# COMPACT_ATOMS: atom_id res chain seq x y z
N MET A 1 -98.92 -20.64 23.18
CA MET A 1 -98.02 -19.59 23.70
C MET A 1 -96.90 -19.36 22.66
N LYS A 2 -97.00 -18.32 21.82
CA LYS A 2 -96.05 -18.04 20.72
C LYS A 2 -94.89 -17.17 21.24
N ARG A 3 -93.66 -17.69 21.22
CA ARG A 3 -92.43 -16.97 21.60
C ARG A 3 -91.99 -16.07 20.44
N LYS A 4 -92.13 -14.74 20.60
CA LYS A 4 -91.68 -13.74 19.62
C LYS A 4 -90.14 -13.72 19.56
N SER A 5 -89.55 -14.06 18.41
CA SER A 5 -88.12 -13.84 18.17
C SER A 5 -87.88 -12.34 18.00
N LYS A 6 -87.02 -11.76 18.84
CA LYS A 6 -86.60 -10.35 18.75
C LYS A 6 -85.59 -10.25 17.59
N LYS A 7 -86.02 -9.70 16.45
CA LYS A 7 -85.12 -9.36 15.33
C LYS A 7 -84.06 -8.37 15.85
N LEU A 8 -82.79 -8.76 15.81
CA LEU A 8 -81.66 -7.85 16.00
C LEU A 8 -81.65 -6.84 14.84
N ASN A 9 -81.54 -5.56 15.17
CA ASN A 9 -81.47 -4.47 14.21
C ASN A 9 -80.12 -4.53 13.48
N ASN A 10 -80.13 -4.81 12.17
CA ASN A 10 -78.95 -4.86 11.30
C ASN A 10 -78.10 -3.57 11.32
N LYS A 11 -78.62 -2.45 11.82
CA LYS A 11 -77.84 -1.20 11.99
C LYS A 11 -76.83 -1.27 13.15
N GLY A 12 -77.11 -2.01 14.22
CA GLY A 12 -76.20 -2.10 15.38
C GLY A 12 -74.97 -2.99 15.15
N PHE A 13 -75.12 -4.03 14.34
CA PHE A 13 -74.02 -4.92 13.94
C PHE A 13 -73.06 -4.23 12.97
N ALA A 14 -73.60 -3.51 11.97
CA ALA A 14 -72.81 -2.74 11.01
C ALA A 14 -71.98 -1.63 11.67
N ILE A 15 -72.55 -0.92 12.65
CA ILE A 15 -71.84 0.14 13.38
C ILE A 15 -70.70 -0.45 14.24
N SER A 16 -70.94 -1.57 14.92
CA SER A 16 -69.91 -2.21 15.74
C SER A 16 -68.77 -2.79 14.90
N SER A 17 -69.08 -3.44 13.76
CA SER A 17 -68.05 -3.97 12.86
C SER A 17 -67.17 -2.88 12.23
N VAL A 18 -67.75 -1.72 11.91
CA VAL A 18 -67.01 -0.56 11.39
C VAL A 18 -66.13 0.07 12.47
N LEU A 19 -66.60 0.13 13.73
CA LEU A 19 -65.81 0.62 14.85
C LEU A 19 -64.61 -0.29 15.16
N TYR A 20 -64.79 -1.62 15.14
CA TYR A 20 -63.69 -2.56 15.36
C TYR A 20 -62.66 -2.55 14.23
N SER A 21 -63.08 -2.41 12.96
CA SER A 21 -62.13 -2.30 11.85
C SER A 21 -61.34 -0.99 11.89
N LEU A 22 -61.97 0.11 12.31
CA LEU A 22 -61.29 1.40 12.52
C LEU A 22 -60.27 1.32 13.67
N LEU A 23 -60.63 0.69 14.78
CA LEU A 23 -59.74 0.48 15.93
C LEU A 23 -58.52 -0.38 15.56
N ILE A 24 -58.73 -1.46 14.80
CA ILE A 24 -57.63 -2.31 14.32
C ILE A 24 -56.71 -1.54 13.37
N MET A 25 -57.28 -0.71 12.49
CA MET A 25 -56.49 0.11 11.56
C MET A 25 -55.64 1.13 12.31
N VAL A 26 -56.20 1.81 13.32
CA VAL A 26 -55.45 2.74 14.19
C VAL A 26 -54.34 2.01 14.93
N PHE A 27 -54.61 0.81 15.44
CA PHE A 27 -53.61 0.01 16.15
C PHE A 27 -52.45 -0.43 15.25
N LEU A 28 -52.74 -0.82 14.00
CA LEU A 28 -51.73 -1.16 13.00
C LEU A 28 -50.86 0.05 12.61
N ILE A 29 -51.47 1.23 12.46
CA ILE A 29 -50.73 2.48 12.20
C ILE A 29 -49.79 2.80 13.36
N VAL A 30 -50.27 2.64 14.59
CA VAL A 30 -49.45 2.87 15.80
C VAL A 30 -48.28 1.87 15.88
N MET A 31 -48.48 0.59 15.56
CA MET A 31 -47.37 -0.38 15.50
C MET A 31 -46.35 -0.04 14.40
N LEU A 32 -46.81 0.36 13.23
CA LEU A 32 -45.94 0.84 12.14
C LEU A 32 -45.13 2.07 12.57
N MET A 33 -45.75 3.02 13.26
CA MET A 33 -45.07 4.19 13.83
C MET A 33 -44.04 3.80 14.89
N MET A 34 -44.35 2.86 15.78
CA MET A 34 -43.38 2.35 16.76
C MET A 34 -42.20 1.63 16.09
N GLY A 35 -42.45 0.84 15.05
CA GLY A 35 -41.40 0.19 14.26
C GLY A 35 -40.48 1.20 13.55
N MET A 36 -41.07 2.25 12.97
CA MET A 36 -40.33 3.35 12.35
C MET A 36 -39.52 4.16 13.39
N MET A 37 -40.08 4.44 14.56
CA MET A 37 -39.36 5.11 15.67
C MET A 37 -38.22 4.26 16.21
N ALA A 38 -38.39 2.94 16.33
CA ALA A 38 -37.33 2.03 16.78
C ALA A 38 -36.18 1.94 15.76
N SER A 39 -36.52 1.90 14.46
CA SER A 39 -35.53 1.94 13.37
C SER A 39 -34.78 3.27 13.34
N ASN A 40 -35.50 4.40 13.41
CA ASN A 40 -34.91 5.73 13.48
C ASN A 40 -33.99 5.88 14.70
N ARG A 41 -34.42 5.44 15.89
CA ARG A 41 -33.60 5.47 17.10
C ARG A 41 -32.30 4.67 16.94
N ARG A 42 -32.34 3.48 16.32
CA ARG A 42 -31.14 2.67 16.07
C ARG A 42 -30.20 3.32 15.06
N ASN A 43 -30.74 3.97 14.03
CA ASN A 43 -29.95 4.73 13.06
C ASN A 43 -29.36 6.00 13.69
N THR A 44 -30.09 6.69 14.57
CA THR A 44 -29.60 7.85 15.32
C THR A 44 -28.48 7.45 16.26
N HIS A 45 -28.58 6.33 16.97
CA HIS A 45 -27.46 5.84 17.81
C HIS A 45 -26.22 5.55 16.97
N LYS A 46 -26.33 4.82 15.85
CA LYS A 46 -25.19 4.60 14.96
C LYS A 46 -24.56 5.89 14.42
N LEU A 47 -25.40 6.87 14.07
CA LEU A 47 -24.94 8.17 13.60
C LEU A 47 -24.24 8.95 14.73
N VAL A 48 -24.77 8.90 15.95
CA VAL A 48 -24.15 9.53 17.12
C VAL A 48 -22.82 8.86 17.44
N ASP A 49 -22.75 7.52 17.43
CA ASP A 49 -21.51 6.78 17.64
C ASP A 49 -20.44 7.17 16.60
N GLN A 50 -20.83 7.26 15.32
CA GLN A 50 -19.95 7.71 14.23
C GLN A 50 -19.51 9.17 14.38
N ILE A 51 -20.45 10.07 14.73
CA ILE A 51 -20.14 11.49 14.96
C ILE A 51 -19.24 11.68 16.17
N GLU A 52 -19.45 10.91 17.24
CA GLU A 52 -18.65 10.95 18.45
C GLU A 52 -17.24 10.42 18.18
N GLU A 53 -17.09 9.35 17.40
CA GLU A 53 -15.80 8.85 16.91
C GLU A 53 -15.09 9.89 16.02
N GLU A 54 -15.79 10.52 15.08
CA GLU A 54 -15.24 11.58 14.21
C GLU A 54 -14.88 12.86 14.97
N LEU A 55 -15.72 13.31 15.90
CA LEU A 55 -15.48 14.50 16.73
C LEU A 55 -14.35 14.28 17.73
N ASN A 56 -14.29 13.10 18.35
CA ASN A 56 -13.21 12.75 19.25
C ASN A 56 -11.88 12.79 18.50
N ARG A 57 -11.79 12.25 17.27
CA ARG A 57 -10.58 12.33 16.43
C ARG A 57 -10.14 13.77 16.12
N TYR A 58 -11.05 14.67 15.76
CA TYR A 58 -10.69 16.09 15.54
C TYR A 58 -10.16 16.79 16.81
N SER A 59 -10.38 16.19 17.98
CA SER A 59 -9.83 16.62 19.27
C SER A 59 -8.55 15.87 19.69
N LEU A 60 -8.06 14.88 18.93
CA LEU A 60 -6.85 14.10 19.27
C LEU A 60 -5.57 14.76 18.74
N SER A 61 -4.48 14.62 19.49
CA SER A 61 -3.19 15.24 19.14
C SER A 61 -2.52 14.51 17.97
N SER A 62 -2.24 15.27 16.90
CA SER A 62 -1.29 14.88 15.86
C SER A 62 0.04 15.57 16.10
N THR A 63 1.15 14.88 15.87
CA THR A 63 2.51 15.45 15.92
C THR A 63 3.25 15.15 14.63
N THR A 64 3.82 16.19 14.02
CA THR A 64 4.70 16.07 12.86
C THR A 64 6.14 16.27 13.32
N LEU A 65 7.03 15.37 12.92
CA LEU A 65 8.46 15.42 13.18
C LEU A 65 9.19 15.68 11.87
N GLU A 66 9.71 16.89 11.71
CA GLU A 66 10.40 17.34 10.50
C GLU A 66 11.91 17.20 10.63
N PHE A 67 12.59 17.08 9.50
CA PHE A 67 14.05 17.08 9.49
C PHE A 67 14.62 18.42 9.95
N ASP A 68 15.59 18.39 10.87
CA ASP A 68 16.36 19.59 11.23
C ASP A 68 17.39 19.90 10.13
N ALA A 69 17.10 20.89 9.29
CA ALA A 69 17.95 21.29 8.18
C ALA A 69 19.34 21.82 8.63
N SER A 70 19.52 22.17 9.90
CA SER A 70 20.81 22.58 10.47
C SER A 70 21.63 21.41 11.02
N ALA A 71 21.04 20.22 11.12
CA ALA A 71 21.69 19.04 11.65
C ALA A 71 22.85 18.61 10.74
N THR A 72 24.00 18.35 11.38
CA THR A 72 25.18 17.74 10.74
C THR A 72 25.36 16.29 11.16
N THR A 73 24.61 15.86 12.17
CA THR A 73 24.58 14.49 12.71
C THR A 73 23.14 14.10 12.98
N VAL A 74 22.84 12.80 12.91
CA VAL A 74 21.50 12.31 13.22
C VAL A 74 21.24 12.34 14.71
N VAL A 75 20.24 13.08 15.14
CA VAL A 75 19.73 13.10 16.51
C VAL A 75 18.27 12.62 16.48
N PRO A 76 17.91 11.59 17.25
CA PRO A 76 16.52 11.14 17.30
C PRO A 76 15.63 12.19 17.94
N GLN A 77 14.44 12.36 17.39
CA GLN A 77 13.37 13.13 17.99
C GLN A 77 12.50 12.18 18.83
N GLU A 78 12.25 12.56 20.08
CA GLU A 78 11.50 11.73 21.03
C GLU A 78 10.01 12.09 20.97
N TYR A 79 9.16 11.06 20.91
CA TYR A 79 7.74 11.19 21.16
C TYR A 79 7.40 10.39 22.42
N ILE A 80 6.80 11.06 23.39
CA ILE A 80 6.31 10.44 24.62
C ILE A 80 4.79 10.40 24.51
N VAL A 81 4.21 9.20 24.59
CA VAL A 81 2.76 9.03 24.62
C VAL A 81 2.20 9.80 25.82
N PRO A 82 1.27 10.75 25.64
CA PRO A 82 0.76 11.54 26.75
C PRO A 82 0.08 10.68 27.82
N THR A 83 0.13 11.15 29.06
CA THR A 83 -0.61 10.54 30.17
C THR A 83 -2.11 10.50 29.88
N GLY A 84 -2.74 9.35 30.11
CA GLY A 84 -4.15 9.09 29.80
C GLY A 84 -4.44 8.81 28.32
N GLN A 85 -3.41 8.62 27.48
CA GLN A 85 -3.55 8.39 26.05
C GLN A 85 -3.01 7.03 25.57
N SER A 86 -2.99 5.98 26.41
CA SER A 86 -2.82 4.61 25.91
C SER A 86 -3.87 4.33 24.82
N GLY A 87 -3.44 3.72 23.72
CA GLY A 87 -4.33 3.50 22.59
C GLY A 87 -3.62 3.13 21.29
N TRP A 88 -4.39 3.13 20.22
CA TRP A 88 -3.94 2.89 18.86
C TRP A 88 -3.53 4.19 18.18
N TYR A 89 -2.32 4.22 17.65
CA TYR A 89 -1.71 5.34 16.97
C TYR A 89 -1.43 4.98 15.52
N LYS A 90 -1.75 5.90 14.60
CA LYS A 90 -1.27 5.84 13.22
C LYS A 90 0.10 6.50 13.16
N ILE A 91 1.08 5.80 12.59
CA ILE A 91 2.39 6.34 12.26
C ILE A 91 2.53 6.37 10.75
N GLU A 92 3.05 7.49 10.23
CA GLU A 92 3.36 7.69 8.82
C GLU A 92 4.80 8.22 8.68
N LEU A 93 5.59 7.63 7.79
CA LEU A 93 7.00 7.98 7.57
C LEU A 93 7.25 8.24 6.08
N TRP A 94 8.08 9.23 5.79
CA TRP A 94 8.57 9.55 4.45
C TRP A 94 10.10 9.55 4.46
N GLY A 95 10.73 8.70 3.64
CA GLY A 95 12.18 8.68 3.48
C GLY A 95 12.68 9.85 2.65
N ALA A 96 13.95 10.22 2.75
CA ALA A 96 14.51 11.32 1.98
C ALA A 96 14.86 10.92 0.54
N SER A 97 14.85 11.88 -0.40
CA SER A 97 15.39 11.66 -1.73
C SER A 97 16.93 11.68 -1.74
N GLY A 98 17.54 11.01 -2.71
CA GLY A 98 18.95 11.21 -3.04
C GLY A 98 19.20 12.58 -3.67
N GLY A 99 20.48 12.95 -3.79
CA GLY A 99 20.86 14.22 -4.41
C GLY A 99 20.73 14.21 -5.92
N SER A 100 20.22 15.32 -6.47
CA SER A 100 20.12 15.60 -7.90
C SER A 100 21.35 16.35 -8.42
N THR A 101 21.60 16.28 -9.72
CA THR A 101 22.71 16.99 -10.38
C THR A 101 22.38 17.35 -11.82
N VAL A 102 23.13 18.30 -12.38
CA VAL A 102 23.24 18.47 -13.82
C VAL A 102 24.42 17.64 -14.31
N SER A 103 24.27 16.90 -15.40
CA SER A 103 25.35 16.10 -15.99
C SER A 103 26.37 16.97 -16.73
N GLU A 104 27.52 16.39 -17.07
CA GLU A 104 28.57 17.06 -17.87
C GLU A 104 28.07 17.50 -19.26
N THR A 105 27.02 16.86 -19.77
CA THR A 105 26.34 17.23 -21.03
C THR A 105 25.16 18.19 -20.84
N GLY A 106 24.94 18.72 -19.64
CA GLY A 106 23.85 19.67 -19.34
C GLY A 106 22.46 19.04 -19.15
N VAL A 107 22.38 17.73 -18.87
CA VAL A 107 21.10 17.04 -18.65
C VAL A 107 20.78 17.00 -17.15
N GLU A 108 19.58 17.42 -16.76
CA GLU A 108 19.10 17.29 -15.39
C GLU A 108 18.92 15.82 -15.01
N ARG A 109 19.52 15.42 -13.89
CA ARG A 109 19.46 14.08 -13.32
C ARG A 109 18.92 14.14 -11.91
N THR A 110 17.83 13.41 -11.70
CA THR A 110 17.12 13.43 -10.42
C THR A 110 17.67 12.37 -9.49
N GLY A 111 17.86 12.74 -8.22
CA GLY A 111 18.03 11.75 -7.17
C GLY A 111 16.78 10.87 -7.05
N GLY A 112 16.96 9.63 -6.63
CA GLY A 112 15.85 8.74 -6.38
C GLY A 112 14.96 9.31 -5.28
N LYS A 113 13.64 9.23 -5.44
CA LYS A 113 12.68 9.67 -4.42
C LYS A 113 12.70 8.70 -3.24
N GLY A 114 12.44 9.21 -2.03
CA GLY A 114 12.19 8.37 -0.86
C GLY A 114 10.84 7.67 -0.92
N SER A 115 10.69 6.61 -0.14
CA SER A 115 9.43 5.86 -0.03
C SER A 115 8.54 6.40 1.10
N TYR A 116 7.34 5.84 1.20
CA TYR A 116 6.38 6.09 2.26
C TYR A 116 5.99 4.77 2.93
N THR A 117 5.87 4.80 4.25
CA THR A 117 5.28 3.71 5.04
C THR A 117 4.27 4.24 6.04
N SER A 118 3.22 3.48 6.30
CA SER A 118 2.33 3.74 7.43
C SER A 118 1.71 2.47 8.01
N GLY A 119 1.10 2.63 9.18
CA GLY A 119 0.25 1.62 9.80
C GLY A 119 -0.15 2.03 11.20
N ILE A 120 -0.94 1.18 11.86
CA ILE A 120 -1.48 1.43 13.19
C ILE A 120 -0.77 0.54 14.20
N VAL A 121 -0.39 1.11 15.34
CA VAL A 121 0.31 0.46 16.44
C VAL A 121 -0.33 0.79 17.77
N TYR A 122 -0.39 -0.16 18.68
CA TYR A 122 -0.80 0.11 20.05
C TYR A 122 0.38 0.64 20.86
N LEU A 123 0.19 1.74 21.57
CA LEU A 123 1.17 2.36 22.46
C LEU A 123 0.57 2.58 23.85
N GLU A 124 1.41 2.40 24.86
CA GLU A 124 1.03 2.68 26.25
C GLU A 124 1.36 4.12 26.64
N GLU A 125 0.60 4.71 27.56
CA GLU A 125 0.92 6.00 28.13
C GLU A 125 2.35 6.04 28.69
N ASN A 126 3.03 7.17 28.48
CA ASN A 126 4.44 7.39 28.83
C ASN A 126 5.44 6.48 28.10
N GLU A 127 5.01 5.67 27.14
CA GLU A 127 5.92 4.98 26.23
C GLU A 127 6.68 6.00 25.38
N VAL A 128 7.98 5.75 25.18
CA VAL A 128 8.87 6.63 24.41
C VAL A 128 9.23 5.98 23.09
N LEU A 129 9.01 6.72 22.00
CA LEU A 129 9.44 6.36 20.66
C LEU A 129 10.54 7.31 20.18
N TYR A 130 11.48 6.76 19.40
CA TYR A 130 12.60 7.51 18.85
C TYR A 130 12.47 7.56 17.32
N PHE A 131 12.25 8.76 16.78
CA PHE A 131 12.16 9.01 15.34
C PHE A 131 13.49 9.50 14.79
N TYR A 132 14.03 8.78 13.82
CA TYR A 132 15.23 9.14 13.08
C TYR A 132 14.80 9.62 11.71
N ILE A 133 14.91 10.93 11.46
CA ILE A 133 14.41 11.55 10.23
C ILE A 133 15.53 11.61 9.19
N GLY A 134 15.25 11.14 7.98
CA GLY A 134 16.21 11.12 6.88
C GLY A 134 16.46 12.49 6.28
N GLY A 135 17.73 12.80 5.96
CA GLY A 135 18.12 14.00 5.24
C GLY A 135 18.40 13.73 3.76
N THR A 136 18.17 14.72 2.91
CA THR A 136 18.68 14.74 1.53
C THR A 136 20.03 15.47 1.46
N THR A 137 20.60 15.58 0.26
CA THR A 137 21.91 16.23 0.01
C THR A 137 21.97 16.81 -1.39
N THR A 138 22.78 17.84 -1.59
CA THR A 138 23.14 18.37 -2.92
C THR A 138 24.61 18.09 -3.27
N THR A 139 25.33 17.42 -2.37
CA THR A 139 26.76 17.15 -2.45
C THR A 139 27.01 15.65 -2.70
N SER A 140 28.29 15.26 -2.80
CA SER A 140 28.67 13.86 -2.80
C SER A 140 28.51 13.21 -1.42
N GLN A 141 28.40 13.97 -0.33
CA GLN A 141 28.16 13.40 0.99
C GLN A 141 26.73 12.86 1.08
N GLY A 142 26.61 11.66 1.64
CA GLY A 142 25.32 11.02 1.89
C GLY A 142 24.41 11.85 2.80
N GLY A 143 23.11 11.75 2.55
CA GLY A 143 22.09 12.33 3.41
C GLY A 143 22.08 11.71 4.81
N LEU A 144 21.70 12.50 5.81
CA LEU A 144 21.65 12.05 7.21
C LEU A 144 20.68 10.88 7.39
N ASN A 145 20.99 10.01 8.36
CA ASN A 145 20.33 8.71 8.62
C ASN A 145 20.65 7.64 7.56
N GLY A 146 21.95 7.53 7.27
CA GLY A 146 22.52 6.40 6.54
C GLY A 146 22.56 6.53 5.03
N GLY A 147 22.35 7.70 4.43
CA GLY A 147 22.57 7.87 3.00
C GLY A 147 24.03 7.58 2.62
N GLY A 148 24.25 6.83 1.55
CA GLY A 148 25.60 6.52 1.07
C GLY A 148 26.23 7.71 0.34
N SER A 149 27.53 7.89 0.46
CA SER A 149 28.25 8.97 -0.25
C SER A 149 28.49 8.62 -1.72
N GLY A 150 28.31 9.58 -2.63
CA GLY A 150 28.67 9.46 -4.04
C GLY A 150 30.16 9.74 -4.28
N GLY A 151 30.59 9.52 -5.53
CA GLY A 151 31.93 9.88 -5.98
C GLY A 151 32.13 11.39 -5.97
N SER A 152 33.33 11.85 -5.60
CA SER A 152 33.61 13.26 -5.34
C SER A 152 33.55 14.21 -6.55
N ALA A 153 33.58 13.69 -7.78
CA ALA A 153 33.56 14.49 -9.00
C ALA A 153 32.14 14.68 -9.55
N THR A 154 31.45 13.57 -9.88
CA THR A 154 30.15 13.62 -10.58
C THR A 154 28.99 13.03 -9.77
N GLY A 155 29.30 12.31 -8.69
CA GLY A 155 28.33 11.57 -7.90
C GLY A 155 27.66 12.44 -6.84
N LYS A 156 26.38 12.15 -6.58
CA LYS A 156 25.64 12.71 -5.42
C LYS A 156 25.39 11.64 -4.37
N GLY A 157 25.27 12.06 -3.12
CA GLY A 157 24.91 11.17 -2.02
C GLY A 157 23.47 10.67 -2.12
N GLY A 158 23.22 9.47 -1.60
CA GLY A 158 21.88 8.93 -1.40
C GLY A 158 21.18 9.58 -0.21
N GLY A 159 19.85 9.50 -0.19
CA GLY A 159 19.00 9.99 0.89
C GLY A 159 18.95 9.00 2.06
N GLY A 160 18.79 9.54 3.26
CA GLY A 160 18.58 8.73 4.46
C GLY A 160 17.15 8.17 4.57
N SER A 161 17.02 7.12 5.37
CA SER A 161 15.71 6.56 5.72
C SER A 161 15.04 7.43 6.77
N THR A 162 13.73 7.29 6.90
CA THR A 162 13.01 7.76 8.09
C THR A 162 12.46 6.55 8.81
N ASP A 163 12.79 6.39 10.08
CA ASP A 163 12.44 5.20 10.86
C ASP A 163 12.10 5.51 12.32
N VAL A 164 11.30 4.63 12.91
CA VAL A 164 10.88 4.71 14.32
C VAL A 164 11.35 3.48 15.08
N ARG A 165 11.86 3.72 16.29
CA ARG A 165 12.57 2.76 17.13
C ARG A 165 12.04 2.77 18.55
N THR A 166 12.16 1.62 19.23
CA THR A 166 11.88 1.51 20.68
C THR A 166 13.14 1.64 21.55
N VAL A 167 14.34 1.55 20.95
CA VAL A 167 15.61 1.69 21.66
C VAL A 167 16.39 2.91 21.14
N LYS A 168 16.70 3.84 22.06
CA LYS A 168 17.56 4.99 21.78
C LYS A 168 18.99 4.55 21.50
N GLY A 169 19.61 5.20 20.53
CA GLY A 169 21.04 5.08 20.26
C GLY A 169 21.49 6.09 19.22
N THR A 170 22.74 6.00 18.80
CA THR A 170 23.15 6.61 17.52
C THR A 170 22.37 5.96 16.37
N TRP A 171 22.25 6.65 15.25
CA TRP A 171 21.46 6.16 14.12
C TRP A 171 21.94 4.81 13.59
N ASP A 172 23.24 4.56 13.73
CA ASP A 172 23.96 3.39 13.29
C ASP A 172 24.28 2.43 14.43
N GLN A 173 23.59 2.48 15.58
CA GLN A 173 23.82 1.63 16.76
C GLN A 173 22.99 0.33 16.79
N LYS A 174 23.54 -0.80 17.26
CA LYS A 174 23.05 -2.16 16.88
C LYS A 174 21.68 -2.39 17.43
N ASN A 175 21.61 -2.27 18.75
CA ASN A 175 20.40 -2.44 19.52
C ASN A 175 19.32 -1.44 19.09
N SER A 176 19.73 -0.23 18.65
CA SER A 176 18.80 0.75 18.11
C SER A 176 18.28 0.32 16.73
N LEU A 177 19.16 -0.01 15.78
CA LEU A 177 18.79 -0.47 14.43
C LEU A 177 17.92 -1.72 14.45
N GLU A 178 18.19 -2.66 15.35
CA GLU A 178 17.39 -3.88 15.52
C GLU A 178 16.02 -3.62 16.18
N SER A 179 15.81 -2.45 16.77
CA SER A 179 14.53 -2.04 17.36
C SER A 179 13.61 -1.27 16.40
N ARG A 180 14.04 -1.07 15.14
CA ARG A 180 13.24 -0.40 14.10
C ARG A 180 12.03 -1.25 13.73
N PHE A 181 10.83 -0.78 14.05
CA PHE A 181 9.60 -1.50 13.72
C PHE A 181 8.86 -0.93 12.48
N MET A 182 9.27 0.25 11.99
CA MET A 182 8.79 0.80 10.73
C MET A 182 9.88 1.70 10.10
N VAL A 183 10.09 1.54 8.79
CA VAL A 183 11.16 2.22 8.02
C VAL A 183 10.63 2.61 6.64
N ALA A 184 10.68 3.91 6.33
CA ALA A 184 10.58 4.43 4.97
C ALA A 184 11.98 4.65 4.40
N ALA A 185 12.33 3.88 3.37
CA ALA A 185 13.62 3.95 2.68
C ALA A 185 13.88 5.29 1.97
N GLY A 186 15.16 5.68 1.94
CA GLY A 186 15.67 6.77 1.12
C GLY A 186 16.03 6.33 -0.30
N GLY A 187 16.07 7.30 -1.22
CA GLY A 187 16.48 7.06 -2.61
C GLY A 187 17.99 7.22 -2.85
N GLY A 188 18.52 6.57 -3.88
CA GLY A 188 19.91 6.69 -4.30
C GLY A 188 20.23 8.04 -4.95
N GLY A 189 21.49 8.46 -4.87
CA GLY A 189 21.99 9.69 -5.49
C GLY A 189 22.16 9.54 -6.99
N ALA A 190 21.96 10.64 -7.72
CA ALA A 190 22.23 10.72 -9.15
C ALA A 190 23.74 10.72 -9.45
N ASP A 191 24.08 10.48 -10.71
CA ASP A 191 25.43 10.65 -11.25
C ASP A 191 25.40 11.55 -12.48
N GLY A 192 26.41 12.42 -12.60
CA GLY A 192 26.56 13.40 -13.67
C GLY A 192 27.56 13.04 -14.76
N LEU A 193 28.20 11.86 -14.75
CA LEU A 193 29.25 11.53 -15.72
C LEU A 193 28.69 11.39 -17.14
N GLY A 194 29.22 12.16 -18.09
CA GLY A 194 28.70 12.24 -19.45
C GLY A 194 27.22 12.64 -19.47
N ALA A 195 26.36 11.77 -20.02
CA ALA A 195 24.91 11.99 -20.00
C ALA A 195 24.31 11.89 -18.59
N GLY A 196 25.01 11.27 -17.63
CA GLY A 196 24.54 11.03 -16.27
C GLY A 196 23.39 10.02 -16.18
N SER A 197 22.92 9.78 -14.96
CA SER A 197 21.82 8.85 -14.69
C SER A 197 21.05 9.21 -13.41
N ASP A 198 19.73 8.97 -13.41
CA ASP A 198 18.87 9.22 -12.24
C ASP A 198 19.05 8.16 -11.16
N GLY A 199 18.95 8.55 -9.90
CA GLY A 199 19.00 7.63 -8.76
C GLY A 199 17.84 6.64 -8.70
N GLY A 200 18.12 5.44 -8.19
CA GLY A 200 17.09 4.47 -7.85
C GLY A 200 16.25 4.95 -6.66
N SER A 201 14.92 4.93 -6.78
CA SER A 201 14.04 5.37 -5.68
C SER A 201 14.04 4.36 -4.52
N GLY A 202 13.79 4.86 -3.31
CA GLY A 202 13.40 4.02 -2.18
C GLY A 202 12.12 3.28 -2.53
N GLY A 203 12.05 2.00 -2.18
CA GLY A 203 11.01 1.11 -2.66
C GLY A 203 10.12 0.53 -1.58
N LEU A 204 9.39 -0.52 -1.96
CA LEU A 204 8.56 -1.33 -1.07
C LEU A 204 9.49 -2.22 -0.22
N ILE A 205 9.20 -3.53 -0.11
CA ILE A 205 10.13 -4.45 0.55
C ILE A 205 11.46 -4.65 -0.23
N TYR A 206 11.52 -4.15 -1.47
CA TYR A 206 12.73 -4.01 -2.28
C TYR A 206 12.80 -2.57 -2.78
N GLY A 207 13.99 -1.99 -2.79
CA GLY A 207 14.26 -0.71 -3.43
C GLY A 207 14.25 -0.80 -4.96
N ASN A 208 14.53 0.31 -5.63
CA ASN A 208 14.75 0.33 -7.07
C ASN A 208 16.25 0.41 -7.39
N PRO A 209 16.72 -0.29 -8.43
CA PRO A 209 18.13 -0.28 -8.79
C PRO A 209 18.54 1.11 -9.31
N GLY A 210 19.84 1.39 -9.25
CA GLY A 210 20.45 2.50 -9.95
C GLY A 210 20.43 2.28 -11.46
N LYS A 211 20.81 3.31 -12.21
CA LYS A 211 20.91 3.32 -13.66
C LYS A 211 22.37 3.50 -14.07
N LYS A 212 22.68 3.23 -15.34
CA LYS A 212 24.00 3.45 -15.95
C LYS A 212 23.98 4.69 -16.83
N ASN A 213 25.09 5.44 -16.90
CA ASN A 213 25.20 6.63 -17.73
C ASN A 213 25.32 6.29 -19.23
N ILE A 214 25.89 5.12 -19.55
CA ILE A 214 26.05 4.58 -20.90
C ILE A 214 25.63 3.11 -20.91
N GLU A 215 24.98 2.68 -21.99
CA GLU A 215 24.67 1.26 -22.22
C GLU A 215 25.95 0.45 -22.48
N ASP A 216 26.43 -0.25 -21.45
CA ASP A 216 27.48 -1.26 -21.54
C ASP A 216 26.99 -2.58 -20.92
N ASN A 217 27.25 -3.71 -21.58
CA ASN A 217 26.88 -5.05 -21.10
C ASN A 217 27.87 -5.60 -20.07
N ASN A 218 29.06 -5.02 -19.97
CA ASN A 218 30.09 -5.38 -18.99
C ASN A 218 29.93 -4.61 -17.67
N TYR A 219 29.03 -3.63 -17.61
CA TYR A 219 28.75 -2.88 -16.40
C TYR A 219 27.43 -3.32 -15.78
N THR A 220 27.49 -3.77 -14.54
CA THR A 220 26.33 -4.04 -13.72
C THR A 220 26.00 -2.77 -12.93
N ALA A 221 24.79 -2.25 -13.09
CA ALA A 221 24.31 -1.11 -12.33
C ALA A 221 24.16 -1.46 -10.84
N ALA A 222 24.15 -0.44 -9.97
CA ALA A 222 23.90 -0.66 -8.56
C ALA A 222 22.53 -1.31 -8.33
N GLY A 223 22.53 -2.38 -7.55
CA GLY A 223 21.33 -3.02 -7.05
C GLY A 223 20.67 -2.22 -5.92
N TYR A 224 19.43 -2.60 -5.64
CA TYR A 224 18.60 -2.06 -4.58
C TYR A 224 18.85 -2.73 -3.23
N GLY A 225 18.36 -2.11 -2.15
CA GLY A 225 18.18 -2.80 -0.86
C GLY A 225 17.04 -3.83 -0.94
N LYS A 226 17.17 -4.95 -0.22
CA LYS A 226 16.16 -6.02 -0.11
C LYS A 226 15.87 -6.33 1.37
N GLN A 227 15.08 -7.35 1.71
CA GLN A 227 14.77 -7.70 3.11
C GLN A 227 15.89 -8.48 3.83
N GLU A 228 16.98 -8.75 3.13
CA GLU A 228 18.19 -9.38 3.66
C GLU A 228 19.42 -8.69 3.10
N GLY A 229 20.52 -8.71 3.85
CA GLY A 229 21.76 -8.16 3.36
C GLY A 229 22.79 -8.00 4.46
N PRO A 230 23.90 -7.31 4.15
CA PRO A 230 24.98 -7.12 5.09
C PRO A 230 24.55 -6.21 6.24
N THR A 231 25.12 -6.43 7.44
CA THR A 231 24.93 -5.55 8.59
C THR A 231 26.16 -4.67 8.80
N ILE A 232 25.96 -3.50 9.43
CA ILE A 232 27.05 -2.55 9.75
C ILE A 232 28.11 -3.19 10.68
N TRP A 233 27.64 -3.93 11.69
CA TRP A 233 28.42 -4.50 12.79
C TRP A 233 29.36 -5.62 12.39
N ASN A 234 28.91 -6.44 11.46
CA ASN A 234 29.70 -7.57 10.98
C ASN A 234 30.84 -7.08 10.10
N ILE A 235 30.72 -5.89 9.51
CA ILE A 235 31.74 -5.32 8.63
C ILE A 235 32.86 -4.61 9.39
N LEU A 236 32.61 -4.05 10.58
CA LEU A 236 33.66 -3.49 11.44
C LEU A 236 34.64 -4.56 11.97
N ASN A 237 34.21 -5.84 11.99
CA ASN A 237 35.04 -6.98 12.38
C ASN A 237 35.74 -7.68 11.20
N LEU A 238 35.59 -7.16 9.97
CA LEU A 238 36.26 -7.68 8.77
C LEU A 238 37.68 -7.12 8.67
N SER A 239 38.58 -7.56 9.55
CA SER A 239 40.01 -7.51 9.23
C SER A 239 40.32 -8.56 8.16
N GLY A 240 40.00 -8.25 6.89
CA GLY A 240 40.53 -8.97 5.73
C GLY A 240 39.60 -9.93 4.98
N SER A 241 38.28 -9.98 5.22
CA SER A 241 37.39 -10.67 4.27
C SER A 241 36.89 -9.72 3.18
N THR A 242 37.10 -10.18 1.96
CA THR A 242 37.06 -9.38 0.74
C THR A 242 35.82 -9.68 -0.09
N ASN A 243 34.90 -10.54 0.33
CA ASN A 243 33.72 -10.91 -0.47
C ASN A 243 32.47 -10.93 0.41
N VAL A 244 31.72 -9.83 0.42
CA VAL A 244 30.36 -9.84 0.96
C VAL A 244 29.44 -10.38 -0.11
N LYS A 245 28.93 -11.59 0.09
CA LYS A 245 27.87 -12.15 -0.74
C LYS A 245 26.65 -11.24 -0.62
N ASN A 246 25.93 -11.01 -1.71
CA ASN A 246 24.85 -10.02 -1.81
C ASN A 246 25.27 -8.55 -1.79
N CYS A 247 26.55 -8.22 -2.03
CA CYS A 247 26.91 -6.83 -2.32
C CYS A 247 26.17 -6.33 -3.57
N ASN A 248 25.35 -5.30 -3.39
CA ASN A 248 24.51 -4.71 -4.44
C ASN A 248 25.15 -3.48 -5.11
N ARG A 249 26.47 -3.34 -5.06
CA ARG A 249 27.17 -2.21 -5.68
C ARG A 249 27.23 -2.34 -7.21
N GLY A 250 27.36 -1.22 -7.91
CA GLY A 250 27.72 -1.20 -9.32
C GLY A 250 29.19 -1.61 -9.52
N TYR A 251 29.47 -2.30 -10.62
CA TYR A 251 30.84 -2.72 -10.97
C TYR A 251 30.99 -3.02 -12.46
N TYR A 252 32.22 -2.91 -12.97
CA TYR A 252 32.59 -3.37 -14.31
C TYR A 252 33.18 -4.78 -14.28
N ALA A 253 32.95 -5.57 -15.33
CA ALA A 253 33.43 -6.94 -15.44
C ALA A 253 34.97 -7.01 -15.35
N GLY A 254 35.47 -7.92 -14.50
CA GLY A 254 36.91 -8.08 -14.25
C GLY A 254 37.49 -7.11 -13.22
N GLU A 255 36.69 -6.20 -12.64
CA GLU A 255 37.11 -5.43 -11.49
C GLU A 255 37.18 -6.27 -10.22
N ASN A 256 38.09 -5.89 -9.32
CA ASN A 256 38.04 -6.36 -7.94
C ASN A 256 36.75 -5.85 -7.28
N ASN A 257 35.81 -6.75 -7.01
CA ASN A 257 34.49 -6.44 -6.45
C ASN A 257 34.45 -6.44 -4.92
N ASN A 258 35.62 -6.43 -4.29
CA ASN A 258 35.80 -6.64 -2.87
C ASN A 258 35.66 -5.36 -2.02
N GLU A 259 35.39 -4.21 -2.63
CA GLU A 259 35.27 -2.93 -1.92
C GLU A 259 33.89 -2.81 -1.25
N LEU A 260 33.84 -3.19 0.02
CA LEU A 260 32.63 -3.24 0.85
C LEU A 260 31.94 -1.89 1.03
N SER A 261 32.66 -0.78 0.85
CA SER A 261 32.07 0.55 1.01
C SER A 261 30.92 0.76 0.03
N GLY A 262 30.98 0.19 -1.19
CA GLY A 262 29.94 0.35 -2.19
C GLY A 262 28.66 -0.45 -1.95
N CYS A 263 28.66 -1.40 -1.02
CA CYS A 263 27.51 -2.25 -0.73
C CYS A 263 26.57 -1.55 0.26
N GLY A 264 25.28 -1.54 -0.03
CA GLY A 264 24.25 -1.16 0.93
C GLY A 264 24.09 -2.21 2.03
N ARG A 265 23.62 -1.77 3.20
CA ARG A 265 23.62 -2.52 4.46
C ARG A 265 22.39 -2.18 5.29
N MET A 266 22.19 -2.92 6.37
CA MET A 266 21.13 -2.63 7.33
C MET A 266 21.24 -1.18 7.86
N GLY A 267 20.29 -0.32 7.50
CA GLY A 267 20.28 1.09 7.92
C GLY A 267 21.24 2.03 7.18
N GLU A 268 21.99 1.57 6.18
CA GLU A 268 22.99 2.40 5.49
C GLU A 268 23.05 2.08 3.98
N GLY A 269 23.09 3.10 3.14
CA GLY A 269 23.32 2.99 1.69
C GLY A 269 24.80 2.85 1.35
N GLY A 270 25.09 2.18 0.24
CA GLY A 270 26.46 2.00 -0.24
C GLY A 270 27.13 3.33 -0.58
N SER A 271 28.37 3.50 -0.17
CA SER A 271 29.21 4.67 -0.44
C SER A 271 30.26 4.38 -1.51
N SER A 272 30.43 5.30 -2.45
CA SER A 272 31.49 5.26 -3.43
C SER A 272 32.86 5.17 -2.75
N PRO A 273 33.68 4.15 -3.07
CA PRO A 273 35.05 4.05 -2.58
C PRO A 273 35.84 5.32 -2.92
N ILE A 274 36.79 5.70 -2.06
CA ILE A 274 37.60 6.92 -2.25
C ILE A 274 38.44 6.89 -3.54
N SER A 275 38.76 5.69 -4.05
CA SER A 275 39.44 5.46 -5.33
C SER A 275 38.56 5.76 -6.55
N ARG A 276 37.25 5.97 -6.36
CA ARG A 276 36.23 6.11 -7.41
C ARG A 276 35.54 7.46 -7.28
N VAL A 277 35.88 8.37 -8.18
CA VAL A 277 35.41 9.76 -8.14
C VAL A 277 34.06 9.97 -8.83
N ASN A 278 33.53 8.96 -9.53
CA ASN A 278 32.25 9.01 -10.22
C ASN A 278 31.25 8.00 -9.62
N GLY A 279 29.96 8.24 -9.82
CA GLY A 279 28.88 7.35 -9.42
C GLY A 279 28.13 7.81 -8.17
N GLY A 280 26.82 7.63 -8.17
CA GLY A 280 25.94 8.04 -7.07
C GLY A 280 25.98 7.09 -5.88
N GLY A 281 25.82 7.63 -4.67
CA GLY A 281 25.72 6.86 -3.43
C GLY A 281 24.34 6.21 -3.27
N GLY A 282 24.27 5.06 -2.62
CA GLY A 282 23.03 4.32 -2.38
C GLY A 282 22.13 4.99 -1.34
N GLY A 283 20.82 4.81 -1.47
CA GLY A 283 19.84 5.25 -0.49
C GLY A 283 19.77 4.32 0.71
N SER A 284 19.52 4.85 1.90
CA SER A 284 19.33 4.06 3.13
C SER A 284 17.98 3.36 3.17
N GLY A 285 17.80 2.39 4.08
CA GLY A 285 16.54 1.68 4.28
C GLY A 285 16.62 0.68 5.44
N TYR A 286 15.68 -0.26 5.47
CA TYR A 286 15.83 -1.45 6.29
C TYR A 286 17.14 -2.14 5.93
N PHE A 287 17.36 -2.33 4.62
CA PHE A 287 18.67 -2.43 3.99
C PHE A 287 18.82 -1.38 2.88
N GLY A 288 20.00 -0.78 2.78
CA GLY A 288 20.29 0.24 1.78
C GLY A 288 20.59 -0.31 0.38
N GLY A 289 20.43 0.55 -0.62
CA GLY A 289 20.87 0.29 -1.99
C GLY A 289 22.38 0.45 -2.15
N GLY A 290 22.94 -0.07 -3.25
CA GLY A 290 24.38 0.04 -3.52
C GLY A 290 24.76 1.36 -4.19
N ALA A 291 26.07 1.65 -4.19
CA ALA A 291 26.65 2.78 -4.93
C ALA A 291 26.90 2.43 -6.41
N GLY A 292 26.65 3.35 -7.33
CA GLY A 292 26.80 3.17 -8.78
C GLY A 292 28.22 3.41 -9.29
N THR A 293 29.22 2.79 -8.69
CA THR A 293 30.63 3.13 -8.91
C THR A 293 31.26 2.30 -10.03
N SER A 294 32.28 2.81 -10.72
CA SER A 294 33.14 2.01 -11.61
C SER A 294 34.59 2.51 -11.57
N ASN A 295 35.54 1.70 -12.03
CA ASN A 295 36.96 2.09 -12.14
C ASN A 295 37.30 2.74 -13.48
N LYS A 296 36.32 2.84 -14.38
CA LYS A 296 36.47 3.45 -15.70
C LYS A 296 36.19 4.94 -15.60
N SER A 297 36.99 5.73 -16.33
CA SER A 297 36.84 7.19 -16.36
C SER A 297 35.57 7.66 -17.10
N THR A 298 34.98 6.83 -17.96
CA THR A 298 33.85 7.20 -18.82
C THR A 298 32.53 6.54 -18.44
N LEU A 299 32.53 5.64 -17.46
CA LEU A 299 31.39 4.80 -17.13
C LEU A 299 31.14 4.84 -15.63
N ALA A 300 29.91 5.12 -15.24
CA ALA A 300 29.45 5.10 -13.86
C ALA A 300 27.93 4.91 -13.86
N GLY A 301 27.36 4.75 -12.67
CA GLY A 301 25.93 4.71 -12.49
C GLY A 301 25.48 5.53 -11.30
N SER A 302 24.18 5.70 -11.19
CA SER A 302 23.55 6.24 -10.01
C SER A 302 23.43 5.17 -8.91
N GLY A 303 23.19 5.60 -7.68
CA GLY A 303 22.97 4.69 -6.56
C GLY A 303 21.60 4.03 -6.62
N GLY A 304 21.48 2.82 -6.08
CA GLY A 304 20.19 2.16 -5.84
C GLY A 304 19.49 2.72 -4.60
N GLY A 305 18.16 2.61 -4.53
CA GLY A 305 17.38 2.96 -3.35
C GLY A 305 17.30 1.83 -2.32
N GLY A 306 17.00 2.19 -1.06
CA GLY A 306 16.82 1.21 0.01
C GLY A 306 15.47 0.50 -0.01
N SER A 307 15.35 -0.55 0.82
CA SER A 307 14.10 -1.26 1.12
C SER A 307 13.38 -0.66 2.32
N SER A 308 12.05 -0.66 2.28
CA SER A 308 11.19 -0.30 3.41
C SER A 308 10.92 -1.51 4.29
N PHE A 309 10.43 -1.26 5.51
CA PHE A 309 10.08 -2.31 6.48
C PHE A 309 8.92 -1.88 7.36
N ILE A 310 8.04 -2.82 7.69
CA ILE A 310 6.95 -2.67 8.65
C ILE A 310 6.86 -3.97 9.44
N ALA A 311 7.00 -3.93 10.76
CA ALA A 311 6.92 -5.11 11.60
C ALA A 311 5.52 -5.77 11.52
N GLY A 312 5.48 -7.04 11.12
CA GLY A 312 4.23 -7.79 10.92
C GLY A 312 3.63 -7.70 9.50
N TYR A 313 4.25 -6.94 8.60
CA TYR A 313 3.85 -6.81 7.21
C TYR A 313 4.27 -8.06 6.41
N GLY A 314 3.34 -8.71 5.70
CA GLY A 314 3.66 -9.81 4.79
C GLY A 314 4.81 -9.51 3.83
N GLY A 315 5.66 -10.51 3.62
CA GLY A 315 6.86 -10.45 2.79
C GLY A 315 8.06 -9.73 3.41
N VAL A 316 7.95 -9.16 4.61
CA VAL A 316 9.15 -8.71 5.35
C VAL A 316 9.83 -9.88 6.02
N LYS A 317 11.16 -9.82 6.08
CA LYS A 317 11.98 -10.81 6.78
C LYS A 317 12.61 -10.17 8.01
N ILE A 318 12.42 -10.81 9.16
CA ILE A 318 13.02 -10.39 10.43
C ILE A 318 14.22 -11.27 10.81
N ASN A 319 14.41 -12.38 10.10
CA ASN A 319 15.51 -13.31 10.28
C ASN A 319 16.14 -13.57 8.91
N GLY A 320 17.46 -13.47 8.78
CA GLY A 320 18.13 -13.77 7.52
C GLY A 320 19.60 -14.13 7.72
N PRO A 321 20.24 -14.74 6.72
CA PRO A 321 21.65 -15.06 6.78
C PRO A 321 22.50 -13.81 6.98
N ASP A 322 23.58 -13.94 7.75
CA ASP A 322 24.63 -12.94 7.85
C ASP A 322 25.39 -12.87 6.52
N ALA A 323 25.47 -11.71 5.87
CA ALA A 323 26.03 -11.64 4.51
C ALA A 323 27.54 -11.95 4.40
N VAL A 324 28.26 -12.05 5.52
CA VAL A 324 29.63 -12.58 5.54
C VAL A 324 29.66 -14.12 5.61
N ASP A 325 28.57 -14.73 6.08
CA ASP A 325 28.39 -16.17 6.21
C ASP A 325 26.92 -16.53 5.97
N ASP A 326 26.59 -16.83 4.71
CA ASP A 326 25.23 -17.20 4.30
C ASP A 326 24.70 -18.46 5.03
N SER A 327 25.54 -19.18 5.79
CA SER A 327 25.11 -20.30 6.62
C SER A 327 24.57 -19.91 8.00
N ALA A 328 24.88 -18.69 8.49
CA ALA A 328 24.51 -18.23 9.83
C ALA A 328 23.28 -17.32 9.79
N THR A 329 22.14 -17.75 10.32
CA THR A 329 20.92 -16.92 10.40
C THR A 329 20.96 -15.97 11.61
N THR A 330 20.65 -14.69 11.39
CA THR A 330 20.57 -13.62 12.40
C THR A 330 19.18 -12.98 12.43
N THR A 331 18.70 -12.61 13.62
CA THR A 331 17.48 -11.82 13.81
C THR A 331 17.79 -10.32 13.71
N TYR A 332 17.12 -9.61 12.80
CA TYR A 332 17.29 -8.18 12.51
C TYR A 332 16.25 -7.28 13.19
N TYR A 333 15.13 -7.83 13.63
CA TYR A 333 14.13 -7.10 14.42
C TYR A 333 13.90 -7.80 15.75
N THR A 334 14.15 -7.10 16.85
CA THR A 334 14.09 -7.66 18.22
C THR A 334 12.99 -7.03 19.08
N GLY A 335 12.23 -6.09 18.52
CA GLY A 335 11.14 -5.40 19.20
C GLY A 335 9.85 -6.22 19.32
N ASP A 336 8.91 -5.69 20.10
CA ASP A 336 7.61 -6.31 20.39
C ASP A 336 6.43 -5.66 19.65
N LYS A 337 6.70 -4.58 18.90
CA LYS A 337 5.69 -3.82 18.19
C LYS A 337 5.13 -4.60 17.02
N GLN A 338 3.82 -4.49 16.85
CA GLN A 338 3.06 -5.10 15.78
C GLN A 338 2.28 -4.02 15.07
N ILE A 339 2.53 -3.88 13.77
CA ILE A 339 1.79 -2.95 12.94
C ILE A 339 0.65 -3.71 12.28
N ILE A 340 -0.55 -3.16 12.44
CA ILE A 340 -1.71 -3.55 11.65
C ILE A 340 -1.94 -2.53 10.55
N GLU A 341 -2.67 -2.94 9.50
CA GLU A 341 -2.99 -2.05 8.38
C GLU A 341 -1.76 -1.37 7.78
N GLY A 342 -0.69 -2.15 7.61
CA GLY A 342 0.52 -1.64 6.99
C GLY A 342 0.27 -1.18 5.55
N ARG A 343 0.96 -0.12 5.15
CA ARG A 343 1.00 0.38 3.77
C ARG A 343 2.41 0.78 3.40
N MET A 344 2.85 0.37 2.22
CA MET A 344 4.09 0.85 1.60
C MET A 344 3.80 1.45 0.22
N ALA A 345 4.44 2.57 -0.10
CA ALA A 345 4.46 3.15 -1.43
C ALA A 345 5.88 3.61 -1.79
N GLY A 346 6.40 3.17 -2.92
CA GLY A 346 7.72 3.59 -3.42
C GLY A 346 7.68 4.91 -4.19
N ALA A 347 8.82 5.57 -4.31
CA ALA A 347 9.01 6.79 -5.10
C ALA A 347 8.01 7.93 -4.78
N VAL A 348 7.85 8.25 -3.50
CA VAL A 348 6.85 9.20 -2.99
C VAL A 348 7.44 10.57 -2.68
N ASN A 349 8.53 10.61 -1.93
CA ASN A 349 9.01 11.83 -1.30
C ASN A 349 10.24 12.43 -2.00
N GLU A 350 10.20 13.74 -2.22
CA GLU A 350 11.33 14.54 -2.69
C GLU A 350 11.78 15.48 -1.58
N GLY A 351 13.09 15.64 -1.40
CA GLY A 351 13.66 16.43 -0.32
C GLY A 351 13.90 15.60 0.95
N ASN A 352 13.90 16.27 2.09
CA ASN A 352 14.09 15.64 3.39
C ASN A 352 12.91 14.73 3.74
N GLY A 353 13.19 13.73 4.57
CA GLY A 353 12.16 12.92 5.21
C GLY A 353 11.42 13.69 6.31
N TYR A 354 10.33 13.09 6.77
CA TYR A 354 9.55 13.53 7.93
C TYR A 354 8.69 12.38 8.42
N ALA A 355 8.11 12.54 9.60
CA ALA A 355 7.19 11.57 10.20
C ALA A 355 5.96 12.27 10.78
N LYS A 356 4.87 11.52 10.88
CA LYS A 356 3.64 11.93 11.56
C LYS A 356 3.18 10.82 12.49
N ILE A 357 2.73 11.18 13.69
CA ILE A 357 2.09 10.29 14.64
C ILE A 357 0.77 10.91 15.12
N GLU A 358 -0.29 10.11 15.14
CA GLU A 358 -1.65 10.56 15.47
C GLU A 358 -2.36 9.47 16.28
N LEU A 359 -2.94 9.84 17.43
CA LEU A 359 -3.81 8.93 18.18
C LEU A 359 -5.11 8.75 17.40
N VAL A 360 -5.50 7.51 17.12
CA VAL A 360 -6.70 7.19 16.33
C VAL A 360 -7.79 6.51 17.16
N SER A 361 -7.44 5.84 18.26
CA SER A 361 -8.43 5.22 19.16
C SER A 361 -7.84 4.98 20.54
N GLN A 362 -8.59 5.25 21.61
CA GLN A 362 -8.21 4.89 22.98
C GLN A 362 -8.70 3.49 23.39
N ALA A 363 -9.14 2.67 22.43
CA ALA A 363 -9.47 1.28 22.69
C ALA A 363 -8.25 0.52 23.22
N ASP A 364 -8.48 -0.46 24.10
CA ASP A 364 -7.42 -1.30 24.63
C ASP A 364 -6.73 -2.13 23.54
N LYS A 365 -5.57 -2.72 23.88
CA LYS A 365 -4.76 -3.53 22.96
C LYS A 365 -5.51 -4.75 22.39
N THR A 366 -6.52 -5.26 23.10
CA THR A 366 -7.29 -6.44 22.67
C THR A 366 -8.43 -6.06 21.73
N THR A 367 -8.94 -4.85 21.87
CA THR A 367 -9.98 -4.23 21.06
C THR A 367 -9.31 -3.48 19.91
N LYS A 368 -8.72 -4.23 18.96
CA LYS A 368 -8.14 -3.69 17.72
C LYS A 368 -9.16 -2.77 17.00
N PRO A 369 -8.71 -1.76 16.22
CA PRO A 369 -9.58 -1.01 15.30
C PRO A 369 -10.45 -1.96 14.48
N GLN A 370 -11.69 -1.54 14.17
CA GLN A 370 -12.68 -2.43 13.59
C GLN A 370 -12.18 -3.13 12.32
N ARG A 371 -12.19 -4.47 12.36
CA ARG A 371 -11.93 -5.33 11.19
C ARG A 371 -13.07 -5.15 10.19
N LYS A 372 -12.73 -4.84 8.95
CA LYS A 372 -13.67 -4.58 7.85
C LYS A 372 -13.81 -5.76 6.91
N ASN A 373 -12.80 -6.63 6.88
CA ASN A 373 -12.81 -7.86 6.11
C ASN A 373 -12.98 -9.09 7.01
N THR A 374 -14.24 -9.48 7.23
CA THR A 374 -14.61 -10.65 8.05
C THR A 374 -14.34 -12.00 7.36
N ILE A 375 -13.91 -11.99 6.09
CA ILE A 375 -13.54 -13.21 5.36
C ILE A 375 -12.25 -13.82 5.93
N LEU A 376 -11.43 -12.99 6.59
CA LEU A 376 -10.21 -13.40 7.28
C LEU A 376 -10.44 -13.83 8.74
N ASP A 377 -11.69 -13.90 9.19
CA ASP A 377 -12.04 -14.41 10.52
C ASP A 377 -12.18 -15.94 10.50
N ASN A 378 -11.69 -16.57 11.58
CA ASN A 378 -11.77 -18.01 11.82
C ASN A 378 -11.20 -18.86 10.66
N VAL A 379 -10.02 -18.48 10.16
CA VAL A 379 -9.34 -19.13 9.04
C VAL A 379 -8.36 -20.18 9.54
N ARG A 380 -8.46 -21.40 8.98
CA ARG A 380 -7.49 -22.48 9.17
C ARG A 380 -6.80 -22.85 7.86
N TYR A 381 -7.51 -22.78 6.74
CA TYR A 381 -6.98 -23.14 5.43
C TYR A 381 -6.96 -21.91 4.53
N ILE A 382 -5.86 -21.75 3.82
CA ILE A 382 -5.70 -20.77 2.74
C ILE A 382 -5.50 -21.56 1.45
N ARG A 383 -6.29 -21.28 0.42
CA ARG A 383 -6.16 -21.86 -0.90
C ARG A 383 -5.96 -20.78 -1.94
N ASP A 384 -4.82 -20.84 -2.61
CA ASP A 384 -4.50 -19.96 -3.71
C ASP A 384 -4.48 -20.75 -5.01
N CYS A 385 -5.25 -20.30 -6.00
CA CYS A 385 -5.40 -20.93 -7.29
C CYS A 385 -4.88 -20.02 -8.40
N SER A 386 -4.10 -20.59 -9.31
CA SER A 386 -3.57 -19.89 -10.49
C SER A 386 -3.87 -20.68 -11.76
N SER A 387 -4.29 -19.97 -12.82
CA SER A 387 -4.36 -20.51 -14.18
C SER A 387 -3.12 -20.10 -15.01
N GLY A 388 -2.05 -19.66 -14.35
CA GLY A 388 -0.84 -19.13 -14.95
C GLY A 388 -0.86 -17.62 -15.10
N THR A 389 0.03 -17.09 -15.93
CA THR A 389 0.20 -15.65 -16.15
C THR A 389 -0.30 -15.24 -17.53
N THR A 390 -0.37 -13.94 -17.80
CA THR A 390 -0.70 -13.45 -19.15
C THR A 390 0.37 -13.83 -20.18
N ALA A 391 1.63 -14.00 -19.76
CA ALA A 391 2.71 -14.46 -20.62
C ALA A 391 2.68 -15.99 -20.84
N SER A 392 2.33 -16.76 -19.81
CA SER A 392 2.29 -18.22 -19.89
C SER A 392 1.13 -18.80 -19.10
N LYS A 393 0.13 -19.31 -19.83
CA LYS A 393 -1.03 -20.00 -19.27
C LYS A 393 -0.79 -21.49 -19.04
N THR A 394 0.37 -22.02 -19.42
CA THR A 394 0.75 -23.44 -19.21
C THR A 394 1.61 -23.64 -17.98
N THR A 395 1.99 -22.58 -17.29
CA THR A 395 2.81 -22.62 -16.08
C THR A 395 2.19 -21.80 -14.97
N ALA A 396 2.21 -22.30 -13.73
CA ALA A 396 1.85 -21.54 -12.54
C ALA A 396 2.97 -21.65 -11.50
N SER A 397 3.27 -20.56 -10.80
CA SER A 397 4.39 -20.47 -9.85
C SER A 397 3.97 -19.78 -8.56
N TRP A 398 4.54 -20.22 -7.44
CA TRP A 398 4.41 -19.59 -6.13
C TRP A 398 5.79 -19.40 -5.54
N ILE A 399 6.09 -18.17 -5.12
CA ILE A 399 7.25 -17.86 -4.30
C ILE A 399 6.87 -18.08 -2.84
N GLU A 400 5.81 -17.42 -2.35
CA GLU A 400 5.51 -17.44 -0.91
C GLU A 400 4.01 -17.21 -0.64
N ILE A 401 3.49 -17.86 0.40
CA ILE A 401 2.18 -17.61 1.00
C ILE A 401 2.37 -17.43 2.51
N GLN A 402 2.01 -16.25 3.01
CA GLN A 402 2.05 -15.94 4.44
C GLN A 402 0.65 -15.72 5.01
N ALA A 403 0.46 -16.23 6.23
CA ALA A 403 -0.75 -16.03 7.02
C ALA A 403 -0.37 -15.28 8.29
N ARG A 404 -0.49 -13.96 8.28
CA ARG A 404 -0.07 -13.13 9.40
C ARG A 404 -1.20 -13.02 10.42
N ALA A 405 -0.87 -13.24 11.69
CA ALA A 405 -1.74 -12.95 12.83
C ALA A 405 -0.88 -12.52 14.00
N ASN A 406 -1.17 -11.36 14.59
CA ASN A 406 -0.42 -10.78 15.69
C ASN A 406 1.10 -10.79 15.38
N GLY A 407 1.49 -10.24 14.24
CA GLY A 407 2.89 -10.15 13.79
C GLY A 407 3.57 -11.47 13.37
N VAL A 408 2.96 -12.63 13.63
CA VAL A 408 3.55 -13.95 13.36
C VAL A 408 3.05 -14.51 12.03
N ASN A 409 3.93 -15.12 11.24
CA ASN A 409 3.54 -15.92 10.08
C ASN A 409 3.13 -17.33 10.51
N LEU A 410 1.83 -17.60 10.55
CA LEU A 410 1.28 -18.92 10.93
C LEU A 410 1.49 -19.98 9.84
N ALA A 411 1.80 -19.56 8.61
CA ALA A 411 2.10 -20.47 7.50
C ALA A 411 3.57 -20.94 7.51
N ALA A 412 4.46 -20.24 8.22
CA ALA A 412 5.90 -20.55 8.24
C ALA A 412 6.17 -22.02 8.57
N GLY A 413 6.92 -22.70 7.70
CA GLY A 413 7.30 -24.10 7.84
C GLY A 413 6.16 -25.12 7.66
N LYS A 414 4.95 -24.70 7.27
CA LYS A 414 3.83 -25.61 7.01
C LYS A 414 3.95 -26.20 5.60
N THR A 415 3.84 -27.52 5.46
CA THR A 415 3.86 -28.11 4.12
C THR A 415 2.57 -27.82 3.36
N ALA A 416 2.69 -27.08 2.25
CA ALA A 416 1.59 -26.84 1.35
C ALA A 416 1.22 -28.09 0.55
N THR A 417 -0.03 -28.19 0.11
CA THR A 417 -0.53 -29.28 -0.75
C THR A 417 -0.99 -28.75 -2.10
N LEU A 418 -0.70 -29.48 -3.17
CA LEU A 418 -1.14 -29.16 -4.53
C LEU A 418 -2.43 -29.91 -4.88
N SER A 419 -3.35 -29.23 -5.56
CA SER A 419 -4.48 -29.86 -6.25
C SER A 419 -4.64 -29.32 -7.68
N GLY A 420 -5.30 -30.10 -8.54
CA GLY A 420 -5.40 -29.86 -9.98
C GLY A 420 -4.50 -30.77 -10.81
N THR A 421 -4.70 -30.78 -12.12
CA THR A 421 -3.97 -31.67 -13.04
C THR A 421 -2.70 -30.98 -13.54
N THR A 422 -1.54 -31.55 -13.23
CA THR A 422 -0.22 -31.10 -13.70
C THR A 422 0.48 -32.17 -14.52
N THR A 423 1.42 -31.74 -15.37
CA THR A 423 2.27 -32.62 -16.19
C THR A 423 3.73 -32.62 -15.74
N GLY A 424 4.11 -31.72 -14.83
CA GLY A 424 5.43 -31.64 -14.23
C GLY A 424 5.51 -30.53 -13.17
N SER A 425 6.58 -30.55 -12.38
CA SER A 425 6.87 -29.54 -11.35
C SER A 425 8.38 -29.35 -11.17
N THR A 426 8.76 -28.15 -10.75
CA THR A 426 10.13 -27.77 -10.39
C THR A 426 10.10 -27.08 -9.02
N GLY A 427 11.07 -27.39 -8.16
CA GLY A 427 11.11 -26.90 -6.77
C GLY A 427 10.34 -27.79 -5.80
N SER A 428 10.34 -27.42 -4.51
CA SER A 428 9.64 -28.12 -3.44
C SER A 428 8.42 -27.30 -2.97
N LEU A 429 7.33 -27.97 -2.59
CA LEU A 429 6.17 -27.30 -1.97
C LEU A 429 6.51 -26.60 -0.65
N SER A 430 7.62 -26.97 0.01
CA SER A 430 8.10 -26.31 1.22
C SER A 430 8.54 -24.87 0.98
N LEU A 431 8.92 -24.52 -0.26
CA LEU A 431 9.36 -23.17 -0.63
C LEU A 431 8.24 -22.14 -0.49
N ILE A 432 6.98 -22.56 -0.60
CA ILE A 432 5.82 -21.65 -0.56
C ILE A 432 5.58 -21.06 0.85
N THR A 433 6.32 -21.53 1.85
CA THR A 433 6.11 -21.19 3.26
C THR A 433 7.42 -21.10 4.02
N ASP A 434 8.54 -20.97 3.32
CA ASP A 434 9.88 -20.97 3.92
C ASP A 434 10.32 -19.59 4.42
N GLU A 435 9.41 -18.60 4.35
CA GLU A 435 9.65 -17.19 4.69
C GLU A 435 10.67 -16.50 3.78
N ASP A 436 10.96 -17.11 2.64
CA ASP A 436 11.76 -16.52 1.58
C ASP A 436 10.86 -15.88 0.52
N VAL A 437 11.20 -14.65 0.14
CA VAL A 437 10.45 -13.86 -0.86
C VAL A 437 11.31 -13.51 -2.08
N PHE A 438 12.44 -14.21 -2.29
CA PHE A 438 13.29 -14.00 -3.46
C PHE A 438 12.79 -14.75 -4.70
N ALA A 439 12.94 -14.11 -5.87
CA ALA A 439 12.35 -14.59 -7.13
C ALA A 439 12.96 -15.90 -7.66
N ASP A 440 14.18 -16.24 -7.24
CA ASP A 440 14.90 -17.46 -7.60
C ASP A 440 14.47 -18.68 -6.80
N ASN A 441 13.63 -18.50 -5.78
CA ASN A 441 13.16 -19.56 -4.90
C ASN A 441 11.64 -19.77 -5.04
N SER A 442 11.20 -20.37 -6.17
CA SER A 442 9.78 -20.59 -6.45
C SER A 442 9.43 -22.05 -6.75
N TYR A 443 8.24 -22.46 -6.31
CA TYR A 443 7.62 -23.71 -6.72
C TYR A 443 6.80 -23.49 -8.01
N THR A 444 7.18 -24.17 -9.08
CA THR A 444 6.55 -24.00 -10.40
C THR A 444 5.97 -25.32 -10.90
N VAL A 445 4.80 -25.27 -11.52
CA VAL A 445 4.14 -26.43 -12.16
C VAL A 445 3.84 -26.17 -13.62
N THR A 446 3.93 -27.23 -14.43
CA THR A 446 3.44 -27.25 -15.81
C THR A 446 2.06 -27.90 -15.84
N LYS A 447 1.15 -27.31 -16.61
CA LYS A 447 -0.26 -27.71 -16.70
C LYS A 447 -0.83 -27.47 -18.10
N ALA A 448 -2.00 -28.04 -18.37
CA ALA A 448 -2.76 -27.69 -19.56
C ALA A 448 -3.22 -26.22 -19.50
N GLU A 449 -3.32 -25.57 -20.66
CA GLU A 449 -3.68 -24.13 -20.74
C GLU A 449 -5.02 -23.81 -20.05
N SER A 450 -6.01 -24.69 -20.17
CA SER A 450 -7.33 -24.54 -19.56
C SER A 450 -7.41 -24.97 -18.10
N ALA A 451 -6.37 -25.61 -17.56
CA ALA A 451 -6.38 -26.13 -16.20
C ALA A 451 -6.14 -25.02 -15.17
N GLU A 452 -6.85 -25.10 -14.05
CA GLU A 452 -6.56 -24.37 -12.82
C GLU A 452 -5.83 -25.31 -11.87
N VAL A 453 -4.82 -24.79 -11.16
CA VAL A 453 -4.07 -25.50 -10.13
C VAL A 453 -4.10 -24.68 -8.86
N CYS A 454 -4.19 -25.35 -7.72
CA CYS A 454 -4.31 -24.68 -6.44
C CYS A 454 -3.32 -25.22 -5.42
N VAL A 455 -2.71 -24.32 -4.67
CA VAL A 455 -1.93 -24.62 -3.48
C VAL A 455 -2.79 -24.35 -2.25
N THR A 456 -2.80 -25.28 -1.30
CA THR A 456 -3.50 -25.13 -0.02
C THR A 456 -2.55 -25.26 1.15
N VAL A 457 -2.62 -24.33 2.10
CA VAL A 457 -1.86 -24.31 3.35
C VAL A 457 -2.83 -24.54 4.51
N ASP A 458 -2.57 -25.54 5.35
CA ASP A 458 -3.28 -25.77 6.63
C ASP A 458 -2.46 -25.15 7.78
N LEU A 459 -3.04 -24.14 8.43
CA LEU A 459 -2.45 -23.45 9.58
C LEU A 459 -2.50 -24.30 10.87
N GLY A 460 -3.27 -25.40 10.86
CA GLY A 460 -3.45 -26.35 11.96
C GLY A 460 -4.60 -25.98 12.90
N THR A 461 -4.73 -24.69 13.26
CA THR A 461 -5.85 -24.18 14.07
C THR A 461 -6.46 -22.95 13.42
N ALA A 462 -7.77 -22.77 13.60
CA ALA A 462 -8.46 -21.61 13.07
C ALA A 462 -8.14 -20.36 13.89
N GLN A 463 -7.80 -19.27 13.22
CA GLN A 463 -7.41 -18.00 13.82
C GLN A 463 -8.01 -16.83 13.05
N ASN A 464 -8.13 -15.67 13.70
CA ASN A 464 -8.44 -14.42 13.00
C ASN A 464 -7.14 -13.89 12.39
N LEU A 465 -7.06 -13.92 11.06
CA LEU A 465 -5.86 -13.46 10.37
C LEU A 465 -5.88 -11.96 10.21
N ASP A 466 -4.73 -11.35 10.42
CA ASP A 466 -4.47 -9.95 10.17
C ASP A 466 -4.30 -9.73 8.66
N GLU A 467 -3.50 -10.58 8.00
CA GLU A 467 -3.26 -10.48 6.58
C GLU A 467 -2.97 -11.85 5.95
N VAL A 468 -3.38 -12.01 4.70
CA VAL A 468 -2.87 -13.05 3.79
C VAL A 468 -2.04 -12.37 2.71
N PHE A 469 -0.77 -12.75 2.63
CA PHE A 469 0.16 -12.31 1.60
C PHE A 469 0.44 -13.48 0.66
N VAL A 470 0.40 -13.21 -0.64
CA VAL A 470 0.76 -14.19 -1.68
C VAL A 470 1.74 -13.52 -2.63
N LEU A 471 2.78 -14.23 -3.00
CA LEU A 471 3.74 -13.83 -4.02
C LEU A 471 3.88 -14.97 -5.04
N HIS A 472 3.50 -14.73 -6.29
CA HIS A 472 3.66 -15.70 -7.38
C HIS A 472 4.93 -15.45 -8.17
N HIS A 473 5.09 -14.22 -8.65
CA HIS A 473 6.23 -13.73 -9.42
C HIS A 473 6.12 -12.22 -9.61
N PHE A 474 7.23 -11.49 -9.49
CA PHE A 474 7.29 -10.06 -9.78
C PHE A 474 8.24 -9.77 -10.95
N GLY A 475 7.97 -8.72 -11.73
CA GLY A 475 8.76 -8.40 -12.91
C GLY A 475 7.98 -7.60 -13.94
N THR A 476 8.08 -8.00 -15.21
CA THR A 476 7.30 -7.37 -16.28
C THR A 476 5.81 -7.63 -16.07
N PRO A 477 4.92 -6.70 -16.47
CA PRO A 477 3.48 -6.89 -16.35
C PRO A 477 2.99 -8.23 -16.91
N ALA A 478 3.52 -8.66 -18.07
CA ALA A 478 3.09 -9.90 -18.70
C ALA A 478 3.36 -11.14 -17.82
N ASN A 479 4.51 -11.15 -17.12
CA ASN A 479 4.95 -12.26 -16.30
C ASN A 479 4.39 -12.23 -14.88
N SER A 480 3.96 -11.07 -14.37
CA SER A 480 3.47 -10.93 -13.00
C SER A 480 1.95 -10.80 -12.90
N MET A 481 1.24 -10.58 -14.00
CA MET A 481 -0.23 -10.62 -14.03
C MET A 481 -0.73 -12.05 -14.11
N GLN A 482 -1.47 -12.47 -13.09
CA GLN A 482 -2.11 -13.78 -13.00
C GLN A 482 -3.41 -13.82 -13.82
N TRP A 483 -3.63 -14.94 -14.49
CA TRP A 483 -4.86 -15.25 -15.22
C TRP A 483 -5.81 -16.01 -14.30
N LYS A 484 -7.05 -15.52 -14.15
CA LYS A 484 -8.11 -16.12 -13.33
C LYS A 484 -7.67 -16.47 -11.90
N HIS A 485 -6.81 -15.64 -11.32
CA HIS A 485 -6.34 -15.82 -9.96
C HIS A 485 -7.50 -15.84 -8.96
N LYS A 486 -7.42 -16.74 -7.99
CA LYS A 486 -8.45 -16.92 -6.97
C LYS A 486 -7.80 -17.29 -5.64
N LEU A 487 -8.10 -16.51 -4.62
CA LEU A 487 -7.72 -16.75 -3.24
C LEU A 487 -8.97 -17.02 -2.39
N GLU A 488 -8.93 -18.08 -1.60
CA GLU A 488 -10.03 -18.51 -0.74
C GLU A 488 -9.53 -18.90 0.65
N THR A 489 -10.39 -18.75 1.64
CA THR A 489 -10.14 -19.19 3.02
C THR A 489 -11.20 -20.18 3.49
N SER A 490 -10.85 -21.03 4.44
CA SER A 490 -11.79 -21.97 5.05
C SER A 490 -11.44 -22.25 6.51
N THR A 491 -12.45 -22.54 7.32
CA THR A 491 -12.28 -23.06 8.69
C THR A 491 -12.08 -24.58 8.70
N ASN A 492 -12.69 -25.30 7.76
CA ASN A 492 -12.85 -26.75 7.79
C ASN A 492 -12.29 -27.49 6.56
N GLY A 493 -11.79 -26.77 5.55
CA GLY A 493 -11.21 -27.32 4.32
C GLY A 493 -12.25 -27.76 3.28
N SER A 494 -13.55 -27.62 3.56
CA SER A 494 -14.64 -28.03 2.65
C SER A 494 -15.56 -26.88 2.24
N THR A 495 -15.82 -25.93 3.13
CA THR A 495 -16.59 -24.72 2.85
C THR A 495 -15.65 -23.54 2.69
N TRP A 496 -15.63 -22.95 1.50
CA TRP A 496 -14.65 -21.92 1.11
C TRP A 496 -15.31 -20.55 0.97
N LYS A 497 -14.66 -19.53 1.53
CA LYS A 497 -15.02 -18.12 1.36
C LYS A 497 -14.05 -17.48 0.36
N THR A 498 -14.56 -16.76 -0.63
CA THR A 498 -13.73 -16.08 -1.63
C THR A 498 -13.12 -14.80 -1.05
N VAL A 499 -11.80 -14.75 -0.90
CA VAL A 499 -11.06 -13.53 -0.53
C VAL A 499 -10.80 -12.66 -1.73
N LYS A 500 -10.46 -13.26 -2.89
CA LYS A 500 -10.32 -12.58 -4.18
C LYS A 500 -10.57 -13.55 -5.31
N LYS A 501 -11.18 -13.09 -6.39
CA LYS A 501 -11.36 -13.88 -7.60
C LYS A 501 -11.39 -12.99 -8.84
N TYR A 502 -10.54 -13.31 -9.79
CA TYR A 502 -10.56 -12.77 -11.16
C TYR A 502 -11.32 -13.75 -12.07
N GLY A 503 -12.06 -13.23 -13.05
CA GLY A 503 -12.83 -14.02 -14.03
C GLY A 503 -14.17 -14.55 -13.49
N SER A 504 -14.74 -13.92 -12.46
CA SER A 504 -16.13 -14.16 -12.01
C SER A 504 -17.18 -13.47 -12.89
N THR A 505 -16.77 -12.42 -13.60
CA THR A 505 -17.53 -11.72 -14.63
C THR A 505 -16.70 -11.68 -15.92
N ASP A 506 -17.35 -11.42 -17.06
CA ASP A 506 -16.65 -11.25 -18.35
C ASP A 506 -15.63 -10.10 -18.34
N GLU A 507 -15.69 -9.23 -17.32
CA GLU A 507 -14.96 -7.97 -17.27
C GLU A 507 -13.62 -8.03 -16.50
N SER A 508 -13.17 -9.20 -15.98
CA SER A 508 -12.00 -9.21 -15.05
C SER A 508 -11.12 -10.45 -15.03
N TYR A 509 -10.65 -10.94 -16.17
CA TYR A 509 -9.86 -12.18 -16.22
C TYR A 509 -8.42 -12.09 -15.73
N ILE A 510 -7.88 -10.87 -15.61
CA ILE A 510 -6.45 -10.63 -15.36
C ILE A 510 -6.30 -9.85 -14.06
N SER A 511 -5.30 -10.20 -13.25
CA SER A 511 -4.93 -9.43 -12.07
C SER A 511 -4.08 -8.20 -12.42
N VAL A 512 -3.88 -7.32 -11.45
CA VAL A 512 -2.90 -6.23 -11.57
C VAL A 512 -1.49 -6.82 -11.53
N PRO A 513 -0.49 -6.21 -12.20
CA PRO A 513 0.89 -6.69 -12.14
C PRO A 513 1.36 -6.78 -10.70
N GLU A 514 1.77 -7.97 -10.28
CA GLU A 514 2.30 -8.17 -8.95
C GLU A 514 3.61 -7.40 -8.76
N GLN A 515 3.73 -6.69 -7.63
CA GLN A 515 4.93 -5.98 -7.21
C GLN A 515 5.68 -6.77 -6.15
N THR A 516 6.85 -6.29 -5.73
CA THR A 516 7.64 -6.94 -4.69
C THR A 516 6.90 -7.07 -3.36
N SER A 517 5.90 -6.23 -3.08
CA SER A 517 5.03 -6.38 -1.89
C SER A 517 3.94 -7.45 -2.01
N GLY A 518 3.91 -8.22 -3.11
CA GLY A 518 2.95 -9.29 -3.40
C GLY A 518 1.49 -8.82 -3.48
N TYR A 519 0.58 -9.77 -3.67
CA TYR A 519 -0.83 -9.57 -3.37
C TYR A 519 -1.06 -9.62 -1.88
N ARG A 520 -1.87 -8.68 -1.39
CA ARG A 520 -2.14 -8.51 0.03
C ARG A 520 -3.62 -8.38 0.26
N TYR A 521 -4.13 -9.20 1.15
CA TYR A 521 -5.52 -9.16 1.57
C TYR A 521 -5.54 -9.03 3.07
N THR A 522 -6.03 -7.88 3.54
CA THR A 522 -5.92 -7.48 4.92
C THR A 522 -7.28 -7.48 5.59
N ALA A 523 -7.30 -7.61 6.93
CA ALA A 523 -8.53 -7.56 7.72
C ALA A 523 -9.16 -6.15 7.77
N TRP A 524 -8.46 -5.12 7.31
CA TRP A 524 -8.84 -3.70 7.44
C TRP A 524 -9.32 -3.07 6.13
N ASP A 525 -9.08 -3.72 5.00
CA ASP A 525 -9.66 -3.34 3.72
C ASP A 525 -11.16 -3.74 3.65
N VAL A 526 -11.92 -3.10 2.77
CA VAL A 526 -13.33 -3.47 2.52
C VAL A 526 -13.40 -4.89 1.95
N ASP A 527 -14.33 -5.71 2.44
CA ASP A 527 -14.49 -7.07 1.91
C ASP A 527 -15.02 -7.09 0.47
N ASN A 528 -14.75 -8.17 -0.26
CA ASN A 528 -15.18 -8.27 -1.66
C ASN A 528 -16.70 -8.48 -1.84
N ASN A 529 -17.42 -8.81 -0.76
CA ASN A 529 -18.86 -9.06 -0.80
C ASN A 529 -19.67 -7.79 -0.48
N THR A 530 -18.99 -6.68 -0.13
CA THR A 530 -19.61 -5.43 0.25
C THR A 530 -20.33 -4.84 -0.94
N THR A 531 -21.66 -4.87 -0.87
CA THR A 531 -22.54 -4.34 -1.92
C THR A 531 -22.71 -2.81 -1.86
N GLU A 532 -22.25 -2.19 -0.78
CA GLU A 532 -22.48 -0.77 -0.50
C GLU A 532 -21.32 -0.16 0.30
N ILE A 533 -20.82 0.99 -0.13
CA ILE A 533 -19.78 1.73 0.61
C ILE A 533 -20.44 2.54 1.73
N SER A 534 -19.97 2.37 2.96
CA SER A 534 -20.41 3.16 4.11
C SER A 534 -19.92 4.60 4.03
N ASN A 535 -20.63 5.50 4.71
CA ASN A 535 -20.14 6.87 4.90
C ASN A 535 -18.77 6.85 5.60
N GLY A 536 -17.88 7.75 5.19
CA GLY A 536 -16.54 7.86 5.75
C GLY A 536 -15.59 8.60 4.82
N VAL A 537 -14.33 8.71 5.22
CA VAL A 537 -13.28 9.37 4.43
C VAL A 537 -12.34 8.32 3.86
N TYR A 538 -12.12 8.40 2.54
CA TYR A 538 -11.40 7.39 1.79
C TYR A 538 -10.35 8.00 0.87
N TYR A 539 -9.26 7.28 0.64
CA TYR A 539 -8.51 7.37 -0.60
C TYR A 539 -9.26 6.57 -1.67
N ILE A 540 -9.52 7.20 -2.82
CA ILE A 540 -10.08 6.53 -3.99
C ILE A 540 -8.92 6.14 -4.89
N GLU A 541 -8.63 4.85 -5.01
CA GLU A 541 -7.46 4.35 -5.73
C GLU A 541 -7.85 3.64 -7.02
N SER A 542 -7.04 3.78 -8.06
CA SER A 542 -7.25 3.02 -9.30
C SER A 542 -6.67 1.63 -9.16
N SER A 543 -7.38 0.62 -9.69
CA SER A 543 -6.83 -0.73 -9.84
C SER A 543 -5.61 -0.78 -10.78
N LEU A 544 -5.33 0.24 -11.58
CA LEU A 544 -4.08 0.33 -12.35
C LEU A 544 -2.84 0.60 -11.48
N ALA A 545 -3.01 1.05 -10.25
CA ALA A 545 -1.91 1.47 -9.41
C ALA A 545 -2.27 1.35 -7.91
N PRO A 546 -2.71 0.16 -7.45
CA PRO A 546 -3.17 -0.04 -6.07
C PRO A 546 -2.11 0.43 -5.07
N LYS A 547 -2.53 1.12 -4.01
CA LYS A 547 -1.69 1.67 -2.93
C LYS A 547 -0.58 2.66 -3.35
N SER A 548 -0.41 2.95 -4.64
CA SER A 548 0.66 3.83 -5.16
C SER A 548 0.14 5.09 -5.84
N ARG A 549 -1.12 5.10 -6.27
CA ARG A 549 -1.79 6.27 -6.86
C ARG A 549 -3.20 6.42 -6.31
N ALA A 550 -3.60 7.66 -6.08
CA ALA A 550 -4.92 8.02 -5.60
C ALA A 550 -5.52 9.16 -6.42
N LEU A 551 -6.85 9.20 -6.48
CA LEU A 551 -7.61 10.32 -7.01
C LEU A 551 -7.26 11.56 -6.19
N THR A 552 -6.78 12.59 -6.88
CA THR A 552 -6.18 13.78 -6.27
C THR A 552 -6.87 15.01 -6.85
N ALA A 553 -7.38 15.88 -5.98
CA ALA A 553 -7.79 17.21 -6.41
C ALA A 553 -6.58 18.11 -6.61
N ILE A 554 -6.57 18.86 -7.71
CA ILE A 554 -5.57 19.87 -8.01
C ILE A 554 -6.17 21.21 -7.59
N ASN A 555 -6.15 21.47 -6.28
CA ASN A 555 -6.65 22.72 -5.70
C ASN A 555 -5.52 23.76 -5.76
N ASN A 556 -5.47 24.64 -6.78
CA ASN A 556 -4.57 25.81 -6.73
C ASN A 556 -4.74 26.90 -7.81
N ASN A 557 -5.85 27.00 -8.55
CA ASN A 557 -5.93 27.92 -9.72
C ASN A 557 -4.78 27.75 -10.75
N GLN A 558 -3.90 26.77 -10.58
CA GLN A 558 -2.96 26.29 -11.57
C GLN A 558 -3.70 25.31 -12.48
N ALA A 559 -4.68 25.83 -13.19
CA ALA A 559 -5.10 25.17 -14.41
C ALA A 559 -3.91 25.23 -15.37
N THR A 560 -3.18 24.13 -15.52
CA THR A 560 -2.39 23.95 -16.74
C THR A 560 -3.40 23.92 -17.88
N THR A 561 -3.40 24.97 -18.69
CA THR A 561 -4.10 24.95 -19.97
C THR A 561 -3.59 23.74 -20.74
N ASP A 562 -4.48 22.85 -21.15
CA ASP A 562 -4.13 21.85 -22.15
C ASP A 562 -3.76 22.56 -23.47
N GLU A 563 -3.18 21.82 -24.42
CA GLU A 563 -2.79 22.34 -25.74
C GLU A 563 -3.98 22.90 -26.56
N THR A 564 -5.21 22.76 -26.05
CA THR A 564 -6.45 23.23 -26.67
C THR A 564 -7.05 24.48 -26.01
N GLY A 565 -6.46 24.98 -24.92
CA GLY A 565 -6.91 26.21 -24.25
C GLY A 565 -8.21 26.07 -23.45
N THR A 566 -8.62 24.86 -23.05
CA THR A 566 -9.93 24.64 -22.41
C THR A 566 -9.79 24.27 -20.93
N SER A 567 -9.74 25.24 -20.00
CA SER A 567 -9.85 25.11 -18.52
C SER A 567 -9.42 23.75 -17.90
N GLY A 568 -8.23 23.71 -17.28
CA GLY A 568 -7.52 22.48 -16.86
C GLY A 568 -8.37 21.45 -16.12
N ARG A 569 -8.01 20.16 -16.27
CA ARG A 569 -8.58 19.09 -15.47
C ARG A 569 -8.12 19.27 -14.02
N HIS A 570 -9.05 19.37 -13.07
CA HIS A 570 -8.75 19.65 -11.66
C HIS A 570 -8.73 18.37 -10.81
N VAL A 571 -8.88 17.21 -11.43
CA VAL A 571 -8.78 15.90 -10.76
C VAL A 571 -7.94 14.97 -11.61
N SER A 572 -6.93 14.37 -10.98
CA SER A 572 -6.01 13.43 -11.61
C SER A 572 -5.80 12.19 -10.74
N LEU A 573 -5.33 11.12 -11.34
CA LEU A 573 -4.69 10.01 -10.65
C LEU A 573 -3.21 10.35 -10.49
N SER A 574 -2.76 10.55 -9.25
CA SER A 574 -1.39 11.00 -8.94
C SER A 574 -0.73 10.17 -7.85
N THR A 575 0.60 10.28 -7.73
CA THR A 575 1.42 9.64 -6.69
C THR A 575 0.77 9.76 -5.32
N PHE A 576 0.56 8.62 -4.65
CA PHE A 576 0.06 8.61 -3.29
C PHE A 576 1.07 9.27 -2.35
N LYS A 577 0.62 10.26 -1.59
CA LYS A 577 1.40 11.05 -0.64
C LYS A 577 0.72 11.20 0.72
N SER A 578 -0.44 10.56 0.93
CA SER A 578 -1.30 10.74 2.11
C SER A 578 -1.79 12.19 2.33
N ALA A 579 -1.73 13.04 1.29
CA ALA A 579 -2.14 14.44 1.37
C ALA A 579 -3.66 14.59 1.52
N GLU A 580 -4.12 15.68 2.14
CA GLU A 580 -5.55 15.96 2.34
C GLU A 580 -6.30 16.07 0.99
N VAL A 581 -5.68 16.67 -0.04
CA VAL A 581 -6.18 16.64 -1.45
C VAL A 581 -6.43 15.26 -2.07
N GLN A 582 -5.96 14.17 -1.43
CA GLN A 582 -6.21 12.79 -1.87
C GLN A 582 -7.30 12.08 -1.07
N LYS A 583 -7.84 12.75 -0.04
CA LYS A 583 -8.88 12.22 0.83
C LYS A 583 -10.24 12.73 0.39
N TRP A 584 -11.21 11.83 0.35
CA TRP A 584 -12.56 12.09 -0.13
C TRP A 584 -13.59 11.59 0.88
N ALA A 585 -14.39 12.49 1.43
CA ALA A 585 -15.59 12.16 2.16
C ALA A 585 -16.65 11.60 1.21
N ILE A 586 -17.08 10.36 1.49
CA ILE A 586 -18.15 9.67 0.77
C ILE A 586 -19.39 9.69 1.66
N THR A 587 -20.51 10.15 1.11
CA THR A 587 -21.80 10.14 1.82
C THR A 587 -22.89 9.62 0.92
N LYS A 588 -23.58 8.55 1.34
CA LYS A 588 -24.74 8.03 0.65
C LYS A 588 -25.96 8.93 0.86
N LEU A 589 -26.67 9.21 -0.22
CA LEU A 589 -27.88 10.02 -0.28
C LEU A 589 -29.13 9.15 -0.26
N SER A 590 -30.28 9.74 0.09
CA SER A 590 -31.57 9.04 0.15
C SER A 590 -32.07 8.55 -1.21
N ASP A 591 -31.59 9.14 -2.31
CA ASP A 591 -31.93 8.76 -3.69
C ASP A 591 -31.06 7.61 -4.24
N GLY A 592 -30.17 7.04 -3.41
CA GLY A 592 -29.29 5.92 -3.78
C GLY A 592 -28.00 6.33 -4.50
N TYR A 593 -27.76 7.63 -4.68
CA TYR A 593 -26.49 8.19 -5.14
C TYR A 593 -25.59 8.52 -3.95
N TYR A 594 -24.39 8.98 -4.25
CA TYR A 594 -23.36 9.44 -3.34
C TYR A 594 -22.94 10.85 -3.70
N LYS A 595 -22.62 11.64 -2.68
CA LYS A 595 -21.75 12.80 -2.83
C LYS A 595 -20.32 12.41 -2.45
N ILE A 596 -19.36 12.97 -3.17
CA ILE A 596 -17.93 12.71 -3.02
C ILE A 596 -17.26 14.09 -2.87
N VAL A 597 -16.70 14.38 -1.70
CA VAL A 597 -16.18 15.71 -1.35
C VAL A 597 -14.73 15.59 -0.88
N GLU A 598 -13.84 16.35 -1.49
CA GLU A 598 -12.43 16.40 -1.12
C GLU A 598 -12.23 17.17 0.19
N ILE A 599 -11.31 16.72 1.05
CA ILE A 599 -11.23 17.16 2.45
C ILE A 599 -10.56 18.52 2.66
N GLU A 600 -9.46 18.83 1.96
CA GLU A 600 -8.66 20.05 2.16
C GLU A 600 -9.42 21.31 1.73
N SER A 601 -10.00 21.31 0.53
CA SER A 601 -10.72 22.47 0.00
C SER A 601 -12.24 22.34 0.13
N ASN A 602 -12.75 21.25 0.70
CA ASN A 602 -14.19 20.96 0.82
C ASN A 602 -14.93 21.00 -0.53
N ASN A 603 -14.21 20.65 -1.61
CA ASN A 603 -14.73 20.75 -2.96
C ASN A 603 -15.37 19.43 -3.41
N ALA A 604 -16.55 19.50 -4.04
CA ALA A 604 -17.27 18.30 -4.51
C ALA A 604 -16.73 17.80 -5.85
N LEU A 605 -16.57 16.48 -6.00
CA LEU A 605 -16.25 15.84 -7.28
C LEU A 605 -17.39 16.07 -8.28
N GLN A 606 -17.06 16.61 -9.46
CA GLN A 606 -18.08 17.01 -10.44
C GLN A 606 -17.67 16.74 -11.89
N ILE A 607 -18.68 16.65 -12.75
CA ILE A 607 -18.50 16.62 -14.21
C ILE A 607 -18.33 18.04 -14.74
N LYS A 608 -17.23 18.30 -15.45
CA LYS A 608 -16.96 19.64 -16.00
C LYS A 608 -18.13 20.17 -16.85
N ASP A 609 -18.49 21.43 -16.62
CA ASP A 609 -19.53 22.17 -17.34
C ASP A 609 -20.91 21.48 -17.38
N SER A 610 -21.17 20.56 -16.44
CA SER A 610 -22.36 19.70 -16.43
C SER A 610 -22.54 18.84 -17.70
N LEU A 611 -21.48 18.61 -18.47
CA LEU A 611 -21.53 17.89 -19.73
C LEU A 611 -21.42 16.39 -19.53
N GLY A 612 -22.56 15.70 -19.35
CA GLY A 612 -22.61 14.24 -19.15
C GLY A 612 -22.16 13.38 -20.34
N GLN A 613 -21.52 13.94 -21.37
CA GLN A 613 -21.02 13.21 -22.54
C GLN A 613 -19.74 12.44 -22.21
N LYS A 614 -19.47 11.37 -22.96
CA LYS A 614 -18.20 10.64 -22.83
C LYS A 614 -17.01 11.56 -23.14
N ASN A 615 -15.88 11.27 -22.50
CA ASN A 615 -14.63 12.02 -22.55
C ASN A 615 -14.66 13.40 -21.86
N THR A 616 -15.78 13.79 -21.26
CA THR A 616 -15.81 15.01 -20.44
C THR A 616 -14.88 14.86 -19.23
N ALA A 617 -14.11 15.91 -18.96
CA ALA A 617 -13.23 15.99 -17.80
C ALA A 617 -13.98 15.95 -16.46
N VAL A 618 -13.30 15.46 -15.43
CA VAL A 618 -13.80 15.51 -14.05
C VAL A 618 -12.99 16.56 -13.29
N ASN A 619 -13.71 17.42 -12.58
CA ASN A 619 -13.18 18.56 -11.84
C ASN A 619 -13.71 18.54 -10.40
N THR A 620 -13.38 19.59 -9.64
CA THR A 620 -13.95 19.86 -8.33
C THR A 620 -14.84 21.12 -8.38
N ALA A 621 -15.89 21.15 -7.56
CA ALA A 621 -16.85 22.25 -7.37
C ALA A 621 -16.62 22.89 -6.00
N SER A 622 -16.78 24.21 -5.86
CA SER A 622 -16.56 24.91 -4.58
C SER A 622 -17.42 24.41 -3.41
N ALA A 623 -18.53 23.73 -3.68
CA ALA A 623 -19.34 23.05 -2.69
C ALA A 623 -20.22 21.98 -3.34
N TYR A 624 -20.71 21.03 -2.53
CA TYR A 624 -21.75 20.09 -2.96
C TYR A 624 -23.15 20.75 -2.95
N ASN A 625 -24.00 20.42 -3.93
CA ASN A 625 -25.38 20.90 -4.01
C ASN A 625 -26.33 19.77 -4.45
N ASP A 626 -27.34 19.48 -3.62
CA ASP A 626 -28.31 18.40 -3.87
C ASP A 626 -29.15 18.57 -5.13
N SER A 627 -29.25 19.79 -5.67
CA SER A 627 -29.96 20.07 -6.92
C SER A 627 -29.13 19.75 -8.17
N TYR A 628 -27.83 19.49 -8.02
CA TYR A 628 -26.88 19.35 -9.13
C TYR A 628 -26.54 17.89 -9.43
N ASP A 629 -27.22 17.32 -10.42
CA ASP A 629 -27.00 15.93 -10.85
C ASP A 629 -25.56 15.67 -11.34
N TRP A 630 -24.83 16.70 -11.76
CA TRP A 630 -23.43 16.62 -12.19
C TRP A 630 -22.42 16.51 -11.03
N THR A 631 -22.89 16.52 -9.78
CA THR A 631 -22.10 16.26 -8.56
C THR A 631 -22.49 14.95 -7.85
N LYS A 632 -23.44 14.20 -8.44
CA LYS A 632 -23.97 12.95 -7.89
C LYS A 632 -23.40 11.73 -8.60
N TRP A 633 -23.00 10.75 -7.80
CA TRP A 633 -22.30 9.56 -8.28
C TRP A 633 -22.96 8.28 -7.77
N LYS A 634 -23.03 7.24 -8.59
CA LYS A 634 -23.43 5.91 -8.17
C LYS A 634 -22.19 5.04 -8.05
N ILE A 635 -21.97 4.44 -6.88
CA ILE A 635 -20.87 3.51 -6.65
C ILE A 635 -21.43 2.09 -6.84
N ILE A 636 -20.88 1.36 -7.81
CA ILE A 636 -21.39 0.06 -8.26
C ILE A 636 -20.35 -1.01 -7.95
N PRO A 637 -20.62 -1.95 -7.01
CA PRO A 637 -19.71 -3.05 -6.70
C PRO A 637 -19.60 -4.02 -7.87
N LEU A 638 -18.40 -4.55 -8.12
CA LEU A 638 -18.15 -5.57 -9.14
C LEU A 638 -18.03 -6.99 -8.57
N GLY A 639 -18.11 -7.15 -7.25
CA GLY A 639 -18.04 -8.46 -6.56
C GLY A 639 -16.64 -9.04 -6.38
N ASP A 640 -15.60 -8.27 -6.72
CA ASP A 640 -14.20 -8.62 -6.53
C ASP A 640 -13.45 -7.59 -5.65
N GLY A 641 -14.20 -6.81 -4.86
CA GLY A 641 -13.66 -5.71 -4.04
C GLY A 641 -13.33 -4.43 -4.82
N THR A 642 -13.59 -4.40 -6.13
CA THR A 642 -13.50 -3.18 -6.94
C THR A 642 -14.87 -2.61 -7.27
N TYR A 643 -14.89 -1.33 -7.62
CA TYR A 643 -16.10 -0.56 -7.87
C TYR A 643 -15.98 0.22 -9.18
N ARG A 644 -17.11 0.44 -9.84
CA ARG A 644 -17.29 1.50 -10.84
C ARG A 644 -17.95 2.70 -10.18
N ILE A 645 -17.55 3.90 -10.60
CA ILE A 645 -18.16 5.16 -10.14
C ILE A 645 -18.86 5.78 -11.35
N GLN A 646 -20.18 5.77 -11.36
CA GLN A 646 -21.01 6.25 -12.48
C GLN A 646 -21.57 7.64 -12.17
N ALA A 647 -21.39 8.59 -13.07
CA ALA A 647 -22.02 9.90 -12.97
C ALA A 647 -23.53 9.79 -13.16
N LYS A 648 -24.31 10.49 -12.34
CA LYS A 648 -25.77 10.55 -12.51
C LYS A 648 -26.14 11.20 -13.84
N ILE A 649 -25.51 12.33 -14.15
CA ILE A 649 -25.68 12.98 -15.46
C ILE A 649 -25.00 12.15 -16.55
N GLY A 650 -25.75 11.81 -17.60
CA GLY A 650 -25.24 11.08 -18.77
C GLY A 650 -24.90 9.59 -18.55
N SER A 651 -24.89 9.10 -17.30
CA SER A 651 -24.68 7.67 -16.96
C SER A 651 -23.34 7.08 -17.43
N ASN A 652 -22.32 7.92 -17.60
CA ASN A 652 -20.94 7.52 -17.91
C ASN A 652 -20.13 7.29 -16.63
N TYR A 653 -18.98 6.63 -16.75
CA TYR A 653 -18.18 6.13 -15.64
C TYR A 653 -16.86 6.87 -15.50
N LEU A 654 -16.47 7.16 -14.25
CA LEU A 654 -15.17 7.69 -13.90
C LEU A 654 -14.07 6.76 -14.43
N ALA A 655 -13.16 7.32 -15.22
CA ALA A 655 -12.15 6.59 -15.95
C ALA A 655 -10.81 7.34 -15.96
N THR A 656 -9.71 6.59 -15.86
CA THR A 656 -8.40 7.08 -16.27
C THR A 656 -8.35 7.21 -17.79
N ILE A 657 -7.67 8.24 -18.29
CA ILE A 657 -7.37 8.37 -19.73
C ILE A 657 -6.27 7.41 -20.13
N ASN A 658 -5.21 7.32 -19.33
CA ASN A 658 -4.09 6.42 -19.58
C ASN A 658 -4.43 5.02 -19.08
N ASN A 659 -4.28 4.03 -19.95
CA ASN A 659 -4.32 2.61 -19.60
C ASN A 659 -2.90 2.09 -19.33
N LYS A 660 -2.23 2.64 -18.32
CA LYS A 660 -0.86 2.29 -17.97
C LYS A 660 -0.75 2.06 -16.47
N PHE A 661 -0.22 0.90 -16.08
CA PHE A 661 0.01 0.57 -14.68
C PHE A 661 1.05 1.51 -14.06
N TYR A 662 0.81 1.89 -12.80
CA TYR A 662 1.74 2.69 -11.99
C TYR A 662 2.15 4.03 -12.61
N ALA A 663 1.29 4.61 -13.44
CA ALA A 663 1.49 5.91 -14.07
C ALA A 663 0.42 6.91 -13.62
N ASP A 664 0.79 8.19 -13.62
CA ASP A 664 -0.17 9.27 -13.44
C ASP A 664 -1.11 9.33 -14.66
N SER A 665 -2.34 9.78 -14.42
CA SER A 665 -3.35 9.92 -15.47
C SER A 665 -4.33 11.02 -15.14
N ASP A 666 -4.73 11.75 -16.16
CA ASP A 666 -5.93 12.56 -16.09
C ASP A 666 -7.19 11.70 -15.98
N ILE A 667 -8.26 12.32 -15.49
CA ILE A 667 -9.55 11.68 -15.24
C ILE A 667 -10.64 12.26 -16.15
N GLN A 668 -11.50 11.37 -16.63
CA GLN A 668 -12.69 11.69 -17.42
C GLN A 668 -13.86 10.79 -17.06
N ILE A 669 -15.04 11.08 -17.62
CA ILE A 669 -16.12 10.10 -17.73
C ILE A 669 -16.10 9.41 -19.08
N ALA A 670 -16.36 8.11 -19.13
CA ALA A 670 -16.43 7.33 -20.37
C ALA A 670 -17.58 6.32 -20.34
N THR A 671 -18.00 5.83 -21.51
CA THR A 671 -18.99 4.74 -21.59
C THR A 671 -18.46 3.49 -20.89
N GLN A 672 -19.35 2.62 -20.41
CA GLN A 672 -18.94 1.36 -19.77
C GLN A 672 -17.95 0.61 -20.66
N ASN A 673 -16.78 0.31 -20.12
CA ASN A 673 -15.82 -0.52 -20.84
C ASN A 673 -16.19 -1.99 -20.71
N THR A 674 -16.38 -2.67 -21.85
CA THR A 674 -16.74 -4.08 -21.96
C THR A 674 -15.60 -4.95 -22.52
N THR A 675 -14.40 -4.39 -22.75
CA THR A 675 -13.23 -5.09 -23.29
C THR A 675 -12.04 -5.02 -22.34
N ASP A 676 -10.96 -5.79 -22.60
CA ASP A 676 -9.75 -6.01 -21.78
C ASP A 676 -9.06 -4.76 -21.15
N ALA A 677 -9.45 -3.54 -21.54
CA ALA A 677 -9.06 -2.29 -20.86
C ALA A 677 -9.88 -2.01 -19.57
N THR A 678 -10.31 -3.05 -18.85
CA THR A 678 -11.29 -2.93 -17.73
C THR A 678 -10.73 -2.23 -16.48
N PHE A 679 -9.42 -2.08 -16.35
CA PHE A 679 -8.81 -1.44 -15.19
C PHE A 679 -9.01 0.07 -15.12
N THR A 680 -9.21 0.76 -16.27
CA THR A 680 -9.31 2.23 -16.30
C THR A 680 -10.53 2.76 -15.55
N GLN A 681 -11.57 1.94 -15.38
CA GLN A 681 -12.82 2.28 -14.68
C GLN A 681 -12.99 1.55 -13.34
N ARG A 682 -11.93 0.91 -12.83
CA ARG A 682 -11.98 0.12 -11.60
C ARG A 682 -11.28 0.83 -10.46
N TRP A 683 -12.04 1.02 -9.39
CA TRP A 683 -11.64 1.81 -8.24
C TRP A 683 -11.75 0.99 -6.96
N THR A 684 -10.85 1.22 -6.01
CA THR A 684 -10.92 0.69 -4.65
C THR A 684 -11.02 1.85 -3.66
N PHE A 685 -11.70 1.62 -2.54
CA PHE A 685 -11.86 2.60 -1.48
C PHE A 685 -11.05 2.14 -0.27
N ALA A 686 -9.94 2.83 0.01
CA ALA A 686 -9.13 2.60 1.20
C ALA A 686 -9.48 3.67 2.23
N TYR A 687 -9.78 3.28 3.48
CA TYR A 687 -10.09 4.25 4.51
C TYR A 687 -8.89 5.17 4.77
N ALA A 688 -9.16 6.47 4.90
CA ALA A 688 -8.14 7.47 5.15
C ALA A 688 -8.13 7.95 6.60
N LEU A 689 -9.29 7.94 7.26
CA LEU A 689 -9.47 8.32 8.65
C LEU A 689 -10.18 7.18 9.38
N TYR A 690 -9.66 6.89 10.58
CA TYR A 690 -10.20 5.90 11.52
C TYR A 690 -11.07 6.58 12.54
#